data_AF-A0A158QAX4-F1
#
_entry.id   AF-A0A158QAX4-F1
#
_cell.length_a   1.000
_cell.length_b   1.000
_cell.length_c   1.000
_cell.angle_alpha   90.00
_cell.angle_beta   90.00
_cell.angle_gamma   90.00
#
_symmetry.space_group_name_H-M   'P 1'
#
loop_
_entity.id
_entity.type
_entity.pdbx_description
1 polymer ?
#
loop_
_entity_poly.entity_id
_entity_poly.type
_entity_poly.pdbx_seq_one_letter_code
_entity_poly.pdbx_strand_id
1 'polypeptide(L)'
;MTVTWYSGSQALFIAVAFGTFDVLMNVFGLAWNGSTFTFANIQHWFDLKNYCFKQNPVDFLAVALIRVCILFGGAVGVYANPSGGSLPVTYEIFSNVVFAVLLIIVAFSPTKLLAFYEDDDLKLAVGDWILMIWCILASLFTQAVWVSVFTKVREHAVSLESMPILNDEDEYQLMLQRLCCKSMSVQRETMRMLLRLFGYMAKEWPSYCVAFSFLFLYSSSRVFTPYYTGEVVASVFGADASYAKLHKSVFVMTVLSLTLFGGLRGGSFTYAQARIDRRIRDHLFKSLVKQEIGFFDQNKTGEICSRLNADCQTMSNTLSLYINVLMRNVTMLFGSVIFMFSLSWRLSMVTLIAIPIIFLISKVYGVYYDRLSEEIQESVAKANDVAEEVISAIRTVKSFAGEKFESSRFLHFLDITLAIGVRKSIAHIGFLWTSEILQMGILIAVLWYGGHLLIRSKVDAGLLVSFLLYQFQLGENLRELGEVWNGLMQAVGASRKVFEFIDRKPQVVNRGKTKFDGSKKLEGKIEFKNVCFSYPTKPDCPVMQDVSFTVNPGEVVALVGPSGGGKSSCIAMLEHFYEPERGQVLLDGVPIHEYDHKFLHTQVALVGQEPVLYSRSVRENISYGVENVTVDEVENAAKLANAHNFITDTTNGYETNVGEKGSQMSGGQKQRIAIARALVRRPVVLLLDEATSALDSESEHLVQEAISKNLSGHTVLVIAHRLSTVENADKIIVINHGRVEQEGVYSELAEKEGLFKTLVQKQLKNDEFVDESTSAEATSGRRRQPSCSQSMTQSFLGTSFASVGSYI
;
A
#
# COMPACT_ATOMS: atom_id res chain seq x y z
N MET A 1 -2.80 -9.03 -20.78
CA MET A 1 -3.35 -9.08 -22.15
C MET A 1 -2.29 -8.60 -23.12
N THR A 2 -2.09 -9.35 -24.21
CA THR A 2 -1.21 -9.08 -25.35
C THR A 2 -1.62 -7.78 -26.03
N VAL A 3 -0.68 -6.85 -26.22
CA VAL A 3 -0.96 -5.62 -26.97
C VAL A 3 -1.06 -6.03 -28.44
N THR A 4 -2.27 -5.99 -29.00
CA THR A 4 -2.51 -6.19 -30.43
C THR A 4 -2.09 -4.91 -31.15
N TRP A 5 -0.96 -4.94 -31.83
CA TRP A 5 -0.49 -3.85 -32.68
C TRP A 5 -1.11 -4.01 -34.07
N TYR A 6 -1.57 -2.91 -34.66
CA TYR A 6 -2.10 -2.90 -36.03
C TYR A 6 -1.01 -2.42 -36.98
N SER A 7 -0.93 -2.99 -38.19
CA SER A 7 -0.13 -2.41 -39.28
C SER A 7 -0.83 -1.20 -39.89
N GLY A 8 -0.09 -0.30 -40.58
CA GLY A 8 -0.68 0.86 -41.25
C GLY A 8 -1.77 0.49 -42.27
N SER A 9 -1.61 -0.64 -42.97
CA SER A 9 -2.61 -1.19 -43.89
C SER A 9 -3.85 -1.73 -43.16
N GLN A 10 -3.68 -2.39 -42.01
CA GLN A 10 -4.80 -2.81 -41.16
C GLN A 10 -5.54 -1.61 -40.58
N ALA A 11 -4.84 -0.57 -40.14
CA ALA A 11 -5.45 0.66 -39.64
C ALA A 11 -6.25 1.38 -40.72
N LEU A 12 -5.72 1.46 -41.95
CA LEU A 12 -6.43 1.99 -43.11
C LEU A 12 -7.67 1.17 -43.45
N PHE A 13 -7.55 -0.17 -43.46
CA PHE A 13 -8.68 -1.06 -43.70
C PHE A 13 -9.80 -0.87 -42.67
N ILE A 14 -9.46 -0.82 -41.38
CA ILE A 14 -10.44 -0.61 -40.29
C ILE A 14 -11.14 0.74 -40.45
N ALA A 15 -10.39 1.80 -40.77
CA ALA A 15 -10.95 3.14 -40.95
C ALA A 15 -11.90 3.22 -42.16
N VAL A 16 -11.53 2.61 -43.29
CA VAL A 16 -12.37 2.57 -44.49
C VAL A 16 -13.60 1.70 -44.25
N ALA A 17 -13.46 0.52 -43.64
CA ALA A 17 -14.57 -0.38 -43.32
C ALA A 17 -15.58 0.27 -42.37
N PHE A 18 -15.10 0.94 -41.31
CA PHE A 18 -15.99 1.62 -40.37
C PHE A 18 -16.59 2.90 -40.97
N GLY A 19 -15.81 3.71 -41.70
CA GLY A 19 -16.30 4.92 -42.36
C GLY A 19 -17.37 4.64 -43.42
N THR A 20 -17.19 3.58 -44.22
CA THR A 20 -18.23 3.12 -45.17
C THR A 20 -19.48 2.64 -44.45
N PHE A 21 -19.34 1.90 -43.35
CA PHE A 21 -20.47 1.49 -42.52
C PHE A 21 -21.22 2.68 -41.91
N ASP A 22 -20.52 3.71 -41.43
CA ASP A 22 -21.14 4.93 -40.88
C ASP A 22 -21.98 5.64 -41.94
N VAL A 23 -21.46 5.83 -43.15
CA VAL A 23 -22.21 6.44 -44.26
C VAL A 23 -23.41 5.58 -44.65
N LEU A 24 -23.25 4.26 -44.76
CA LEU A 24 -24.34 3.34 -45.10
C LEU A 24 -25.48 3.39 -44.08
N MET A 25 -25.17 3.43 -42.78
CA MET A 25 -26.18 3.55 -41.73
C MET A 25 -26.93 4.89 -41.78
N ASN A 26 -26.24 5.98 -42.13
CA ASN A 26 -26.90 7.29 -42.32
C ASN A 26 -27.80 7.30 -43.57
N VAL A 27 -27.33 6.73 -44.68
CA VAL A 27 -28.14 6.57 -45.91
C VAL A 27 -29.37 5.69 -45.65
N PHE A 28 -29.19 4.60 -44.89
CA PHE A 28 -30.28 3.71 -44.48
C PHE A 28 -31.31 4.44 -43.63
N GLY A 29 -30.87 5.24 -42.65
CA GLY A 29 -31.76 6.09 -41.84
C GLY A 29 -32.55 7.08 -42.69
N LEU A 30 -31.91 7.79 -43.63
CA LEU A 30 -32.55 8.77 -44.51
C LEU A 30 -33.54 8.15 -45.51
N ALA A 31 -33.33 6.91 -45.94
CA ALA A 31 -34.23 6.20 -46.85
C ALA A 31 -35.54 5.73 -46.17
N TRP A 32 -35.58 5.72 -44.83
CA TRP A 32 -36.67 5.16 -44.04
C TRP A 32 -37.64 6.22 -43.51
N ASN A 33 -38.72 6.49 -44.24
CA ASN A 33 -39.73 7.50 -43.87
C ASN A 33 -40.87 6.93 -42.96
N GLY A 34 -40.57 5.89 -42.19
CA GLY A 34 -41.48 5.28 -41.20
C GLY A 34 -42.41 4.20 -41.76
N SER A 35 -43.05 4.40 -42.91
CA SER A 35 -44.00 3.44 -43.51
C SER A 35 -43.43 2.62 -44.67
N THR A 36 -42.45 3.16 -45.40
CA THR A 36 -41.79 2.51 -46.54
C THR A 36 -40.31 2.85 -46.57
N PHE A 37 -39.50 1.87 -46.98
CA PHE A 37 -38.07 2.04 -47.25
C PHE A 37 -37.89 2.25 -48.75
N THR A 38 -37.45 3.44 -49.15
CA THR A 38 -37.26 3.77 -50.57
C THR A 38 -36.11 4.75 -50.76
N PHE A 39 -35.16 4.45 -51.64
CA PHE A 39 -34.05 5.37 -51.95
C PHE A 39 -34.51 6.69 -52.58
N ALA A 40 -35.70 6.72 -53.20
CA ALA A 40 -36.33 7.95 -53.68
C ALA A 40 -36.59 8.97 -52.56
N ASN A 41 -36.80 8.52 -51.32
CA ASN A 41 -37.02 9.40 -50.16
C ASN A 41 -35.78 10.26 -49.86
N ILE A 42 -34.57 9.80 -50.24
CA ILE A 42 -33.35 10.55 -50.01
C ILE A 42 -33.33 11.84 -50.85
N GLN A 43 -33.80 11.78 -52.11
CA GLN A 43 -33.80 12.94 -53.01
C GLN A 43 -34.61 14.10 -52.45
N HIS A 44 -35.70 13.80 -51.74
CA HIS A 44 -36.53 14.80 -51.07
C HIS A 44 -35.75 15.60 -50.02
N TRP A 45 -34.88 14.94 -49.25
CA TRP A 45 -34.15 15.61 -48.18
C TRP A 45 -33.03 16.53 -48.67
N PHE A 46 -32.57 16.37 -49.92
CA PHE A 46 -31.51 17.18 -50.54
C PHE A 46 -31.99 18.45 -51.24
N ASP A 47 -33.26 18.86 -51.08
CA ASP A 47 -33.73 20.18 -51.54
C ASP A 47 -33.19 21.31 -50.63
N LEU A 48 -31.94 21.71 -50.87
CA LEU A 48 -31.22 22.70 -50.07
C LEU A 48 -31.83 24.11 -50.12
N LYS A 49 -32.67 24.42 -51.12
CA LYS A 49 -33.32 25.74 -51.21
C LYS A 49 -34.41 25.95 -50.16
N ASN A 50 -35.04 24.86 -49.72
CA ASN A 50 -36.11 24.87 -48.71
C ASN A 50 -35.67 24.22 -47.39
N TYR A 51 -34.37 24.16 -47.13
CA TYR A 51 -33.84 23.52 -45.94
C TYR A 51 -34.31 24.23 -44.65
N CYS A 52 -34.83 23.44 -43.71
CA CYS A 52 -35.18 23.89 -42.37
C CYS A 52 -34.56 22.96 -41.31
N PHE A 53 -33.79 23.53 -40.39
CA PHE A 53 -33.13 22.78 -39.31
C PHE A 53 -34.13 22.05 -38.39
N LYS A 54 -35.39 22.51 -38.31
CA LYS A 54 -36.41 21.86 -37.47
C LYS A 54 -37.06 20.63 -38.10
N GLN A 55 -36.86 20.38 -39.40
CA GLN A 55 -37.61 19.33 -40.11
C GLN A 55 -36.72 18.40 -40.95
N ASN A 56 -35.55 18.87 -41.40
CA ASN A 56 -34.70 18.08 -42.31
C ASN A 56 -33.64 17.25 -41.55
N PRO A 57 -33.58 15.91 -41.70
CA PRO A 57 -32.59 15.04 -41.05
C PRO A 57 -31.23 14.96 -41.76
N VAL A 58 -31.03 15.59 -42.92
CA VAL A 58 -29.76 15.53 -43.70
C VAL A 58 -28.52 16.00 -42.93
N ASP A 59 -28.69 16.81 -41.89
CA ASP A 59 -27.58 17.23 -41.04
C ASP A 59 -26.83 16.06 -40.40
N PHE A 60 -27.50 14.94 -40.11
CA PHE A 60 -26.83 13.74 -39.59
C PHE A 60 -25.83 13.17 -40.58
N LEU A 61 -26.11 13.26 -41.88
CA LEU A 61 -25.18 12.88 -42.94
C LEU A 61 -23.99 13.84 -43.00
N ALA A 62 -24.21 15.14 -42.85
CA ALA A 62 -23.11 16.12 -42.79
C ALA A 62 -22.17 15.84 -41.60
N VAL A 63 -22.74 15.54 -40.44
CA VAL A 63 -21.99 15.14 -39.23
C VAL A 63 -21.25 13.82 -39.44
N ALA A 64 -21.86 12.84 -40.12
CA ALA A 64 -21.20 11.59 -40.49
C ALA A 64 -20.01 11.82 -41.43
N LEU A 65 -20.13 12.72 -42.41
CA LEU A 65 -19.02 13.09 -43.29
C LEU A 65 -17.85 13.69 -42.51
N ILE A 66 -18.11 14.53 -41.51
CA ILE A 66 -17.06 15.06 -40.61
C ILE A 66 -16.34 13.90 -39.89
N ARG A 67 -17.08 12.92 -39.35
CA ARG A 67 -16.46 11.74 -38.69
C ARG A 67 -15.62 10.92 -39.66
N VAL A 68 -16.11 10.70 -40.88
CA VAL A 68 -15.38 9.96 -41.93
C VAL A 68 -14.10 10.71 -42.32
N CYS A 69 -14.15 12.04 -42.45
CA CYS A 69 -12.97 12.86 -42.70
C CYS A 69 -11.93 12.73 -41.57
N ILE A 70 -12.37 12.70 -40.31
CA ILE A 70 -11.49 12.48 -39.15
C ILE A 70 -10.84 11.09 -39.23
N LEU A 71 -11.63 10.04 -39.44
CA LEU A 71 -11.13 8.66 -39.55
C LEU A 71 -10.15 8.48 -40.71
N PHE A 72 -10.49 9.03 -41.88
CA PHE A 72 -9.67 8.93 -43.07
C PHE A 72 -8.40 9.77 -42.94
N GLY A 73 -8.49 10.97 -42.34
CA GLY A 73 -7.32 11.79 -42.03
C GLY A 73 -6.35 11.09 -41.08
N GLY A 74 -6.88 10.43 -40.03
CA GLY A 74 -6.09 9.60 -39.12
C GLY A 74 -5.43 8.42 -39.84
N ALA A 75 -6.19 7.70 -40.66
CA ALA A 75 -5.71 6.54 -41.41
C ALA A 75 -4.67 6.88 -42.48
N VAL A 76 -4.90 7.93 -43.28
CA VAL A 76 -3.94 8.43 -44.27
C VAL A 76 -2.68 8.91 -43.58
N GLY A 77 -2.80 9.62 -42.46
CA GLY A 77 -1.63 10.03 -41.70
C GLY A 77 -0.78 8.84 -41.25
N VAL A 78 -1.41 7.79 -40.71
CA VAL A 78 -0.72 6.56 -40.27
C VAL A 78 -0.14 5.77 -41.46
N TYR A 79 -0.82 5.77 -42.62
CA TYR A 79 -0.38 5.05 -43.82
C TYR A 79 0.73 5.78 -44.60
N ALA A 80 0.66 7.11 -44.68
CA ALA A 80 1.58 7.94 -45.45
C ALA A 80 2.93 8.18 -44.76
N ASN A 81 3.05 7.84 -43.47
CA ASN A 81 4.28 8.01 -42.72
C ASN A 81 4.72 6.71 -42.00
N PRO A 82 5.16 5.69 -42.76
CA PRO A 82 5.56 4.38 -42.22
C PRO A 82 6.95 4.38 -41.53
N SER A 83 7.81 5.36 -41.83
CA SER A 83 9.14 5.50 -41.23
C SER A 83 9.09 6.23 -39.88
N GLY A 84 9.45 5.54 -38.80
CA GLY A 84 9.34 5.96 -37.39
C GLY A 84 10.12 7.20 -36.92
N GLY A 85 9.94 8.36 -37.56
CA GLY A 85 10.36 9.66 -37.02
C GLY A 85 9.24 10.30 -36.18
N SER A 86 9.49 10.60 -34.89
CA SER A 86 8.75 11.51 -33.97
C SER A 86 7.19 11.46 -33.89
N LEU A 87 6.50 10.55 -34.57
CA LEU A 87 5.02 10.58 -34.78
C LEU A 87 4.09 10.10 -33.67
N PRO A 88 4.48 9.23 -32.70
CA PRO A 88 3.56 8.83 -31.62
C PRO A 88 3.02 10.05 -30.85
N VAL A 89 3.87 11.06 -30.69
CA VAL A 89 3.59 12.32 -29.99
C VAL A 89 2.55 13.15 -30.75
N THR A 90 2.60 13.18 -32.09
CA THR A 90 1.69 14.01 -32.90
C THR A 90 0.25 13.49 -32.84
N TYR A 91 0.03 12.18 -32.92
CA TYR A 91 -1.31 11.59 -32.81
C TYR A 91 -1.89 11.68 -31.39
N GLU A 92 -1.03 11.65 -30.37
CA GLU A 92 -1.43 11.85 -28.98
C GLU A 92 -1.87 13.31 -28.73
N ILE A 93 -1.18 14.28 -29.34
CA ILE A 93 -1.58 15.71 -29.35
C ILE A 93 -2.94 15.90 -30.03
N PHE A 94 -3.15 15.30 -31.21
CA PHE A 94 -4.42 15.41 -31.93
C PHE A 94 -5.56 14.60 -31.29
N SER A 95 -5.27 13.57 -30.50
CA SER A 95 -6.28 12.74 -29.82
C SER A 95 -7.20 13.57 -28.92
N ASN A 96 -6.67 14.58 -28.24
CA ASN A 96 -7.48 15.47 -27.40
C ASN A 96 -8.41 16.36 -28.23
N VAL A 97 -7.95 16.83 -29.39
CA VAL A 97 -8.74 17.65 -30.32
C VAL A 97 -9.84 16.82 -30.97
N VAL A 98 -9.52 15.64 -31.48
CA VAL A 98 -10.49 14.71 -32.07
C VAL A 98 -11.56 14.33 -31.04
N PHE A 99 -11.13 14.01 -29.82
CA PHE A 99 -12.05 13.73 -28.73
C PHE A 99 -13.00 14.89 -28.44
N ALA A 100 -12.50 16.13 -28.43
CA ALA A 100 -13.32 17.33 -28.24
C ALA A 100 -14.37 17.50 -29.35
N VAL A 101 -13.96 17.32 -30.62
CA VAL A 101 -14.86 17.41 -31.78
C VAL A 101 -15.94 16.33 -31.71
N LEU A 102 -15.57 15.09 -31.38
CA LEU A 102 -16.54 13.99 -31.25
C LEU A 102 -17.51 14.19 -30.10
N LEU A 103 -17.09 14.79 -28.99
CA LEU A 103 -17.97 15.17 -27.89
C LEU A 103 -19.00 16.23 -28.30
N ILE A 104 -18.59 17.23 -29.09
CA ILE A 104 -19.51 18.23 -29.65
C ILE A 104 -20.52 17.55 -30.59
N ILE A 105 -20.06 16.60 -31.42
CA ILE A 105 -20.92 15.82 -32.29
C ILE A 105 -21.94 14.99 -31.49
N VAL A 106 -21.57 14.43 -30.33
CA VAL A 106 -22.51 13.73 -29.45
C VAL A 106 -23.61 14.66 -28.95
N ALA A 107 -23.29 15.93 -28.65
CA ALA A 107 -24.28 16.93 -28.25
C ALA A 107 -25.25 17.32 -29.38
N PHE A 108 -24.89 17.12 -30.65
CA PHE A 108 -25.74 17.44 -31.80
C PHE A 108 -27.06 16.63 -31.80
N SER A 109 -27.00 15.34 -31.44
CA SER A 109 -28.17 14.44 -31.45
C SER A 109 -29.31 14.92 -30.52
N PRO A 110 -29.08 15.20 -29.21
CA PRO A 110 -30.11 15.75 -28.35
C PRO A 110 -30.56 17.16 -28.76
N THR A 111 -29.68 18.00 -29.31
CA THR A 111 -30.07 19.32 -29.86
C THR A 111 -31.03 19.18 -31.04
N LYS A 112 -30.75 18.26 -31.96
CA LYS A 112 -31.56 18.02 -33.15
C LYS A 112 -32.92 17.42 -32.79
N LEU A 113 -32.96 16.51 -31.82
CA LEU A 113 -34.22 15.99 -31.27
C LEU A 113 -35.12 17.09 -30.70
N LEU A 114 -34.53 18.03 -29.95
CA LEU A 114 -35.28 19.19 -29.43
C LEU A 114 -35.81 20.07 -30.56
N ALA A 115 -35.04 20.25 -31.64
CA ALA A 115 -35.47 21.03 -32.80
C ALA A 115 -36.63 20.38 -33.55
N PHE A 116 -36.63 19.04 -33.70
CA PHE A 116 -37.73 18.31 -34.34
C PHE A 116 -39.06 18.45 -33.58
N TYR A 117 -39.02 18.42 -32.24
CA TYR A 117 -40.22 18.50 -31.39
C TYR A 117 -40.67 19.93 -31.05
N GLU A 118 -40.06 20.93 -31.67
CA GLU A 118 -40.55 22.31 -31.64
C GLU A 118 -41.74 22.50 -32.59
N ASP A 119 -41.89 21.61 -33.58
CA ASP A 119 -43.03 21.54 -34.49
C ASP A 119 -43.96 20.40 -34.05
N ASP A 120 -45.15 20.72 -33.52
CA ASP A 120 -46.04 19.74 -32.88
C ASP A 120 -46.68 18.76 -33.89
N ASP A 121 -46.66 19.09 -35.20
CA ASP A 121 -47.22 18.27 -36.28
C ASP A 121 -46.24 17.22 -36.83
N LEU A 122 -44.95 17.34 -36.50
CA LEU A 122 -43.90 16.45 -37.02
C LEU A 122 -43.83 15.15 -36.20
N LYS A 123 -44.19 14.02 -36.83
CA LYS A 123 -43.95 12.68 -36.27
C LYS A 123 -42.62 12.13 -36.77
N LEU A 124 -41.67 11.90 -35.86
CA LEU A 124 -40.38 11.29 -36.22
C LEU A 124 -40.60 9.91 -36.84
N ALA A 125 -39.94 9.70 -37.98
CA ALA A 125 -39.85 8.40 -38.61
C ALA A 125 -38.91 7.48 -37.82
N VAL A 126 -39.04 6.17 -38.02
CA VAL A 126 -38.08 5.18 -37.50
C VAL A 126 -36.65 5.50 -37.98
N GLY A 127 -36.51 6.04 -39.19
CA GLY A 127 -35.24 6.50 -39.74
C GLY A 127 -34.56 7.58 -38.90
N ASP A 128 -35.31 8.56 -38.40
CA ASP A 128 -34.76 9.66 -37.58
C ASP A 128 -34.21 9.16 -36.24
N TRP A 129 -34.90 8.20 -35.60
CA TRP A 129 -34.43 7.54 -34.38
C TRP A 129 -33.14 6.74 -34.62
N ILE A 130 -33.06 6.03 -35.76
CA ILE A 130 -31.84 5.32 -36.16
C ILE A 130 -30.68 6.31 -36.32
N LEU A 131 -30.89 7.43 -37.03
CA LEU A 131 -29.86 8.46 -37.25
C LEU A 131 -29.35 9.05 -35.93
N MET A 132 -30.24 9.37 -35.00
CA MET A 132 -29.87 9.94 -33.71
C MET A 132 -29.07 8.99 -32.83
N ILE A 133 -29.52 7.75 -32.67
CA ILE A 133 -28.85 6.73 -31.85
C ILE A 133 -27.51 6.37 -32.48
N TRP A 134 -27.50 6.17 -33.80
CA TRP A 134 -26.30 5.84 -34.56
C TRP A 134 -25.27 6.97 -34.48
N CYS A 135 -25.68 8.25 -34.52
CA CYS A 135 -24.75 9.38 -34.40
C CYS A 135 -23.93 9.33 -33.10
N ILE A 136 -24.58 9.00 -31.97
CA ILE A 136 -23.90 8.87 -30.67
C ILE A 136 -22.97 7.65 -30.69
N LEU A 137 -23.46 6.48 -31.10
CA LEU A 137 -22.67 5.26 -31.15
C LEU A 137 -21.47 5.37 -32.09
N ALA A 138 -21.68 5.91 -33.29
CA ALA A 138 -20.64 6.11 -34.30
C ALA A 138 -19.54 7.06 -33.81
N SER A 139 -19.90 8.09 -33.05
CA SER A 139 -18.93 9.02 -32.44
C SER A 139 -18.09 8.34 -31.36
N LEU A 140 -18.71 7.50 -30.52
CA LEU A 140 -17.99 6.69 -29.53
C LEU A 140 -17.07 5.65 -30.19
N PHE A 141 -17.54 4.97 -31.23
CA PHE A 141 -16.71 4.03 -31.99
C PHE A 141 -15.56 4.73 -32.73
N THR A 142 -15.80 5.91 -33.31
CA THR A 142 -14.74 6.73 -33.93
C THR A 142 -13.65 7.05 -32.92
N GLN A 143 -14.02 7.44 -31.70
CA GLN A 143 -13.05 7.67 -30.62
C GLN A 143 -12.33 6.38 -30.22
N ALA A 144 -13.05 5.25 -30.13
CA ALA A 144 -12.46 3.96 -29.79
C ALA A 144 -11.44 3.52 -30.85
N VAL A 145 -11.74 3.71 -32.13
CA VAL A 145 -10.82 3.44 -33.25
C VAL A 145 -9.59 4.36 -33.16
N TRP A 146 -9.79 5.66 -32.92
CA TRP A 146 -8.67 6.61 -32.76
C TRP A 146 -7.71 6.16 -31.64
N VAL A 147 -8.24 5.82 -30.47
CA VAL A 147 -7.45 5.46 -29.28
C VAL A 147 -6.93 4.02 -29.30
N SER A 148 -7.57 3.11 -30.03
CA SER A 148 -7.18 1.68 -30.02
C SER A 148 -6.38 1.27 -31.24
N VAL A 149 -6.53 1.97 -32.35
CA VAL A 149 -5.91 1.65 -33.63
C VAL A 149 -4.81 2.66 -33.94
N PHE A 150 -5.15 3.95 -34.13
CA PHE A 150 -4.19 4.94 -34.63
C PHE A 150 -3.06 5.27 -33.64
N THR A 151 -3.34 5.28 -32.34
CA THR A 151 -2.29 5.48 -31.31
C THR A 151 -1.46 4.23 -31.02
N LYS A 152 -1.78 3.06 -31.61
CA LYS A 152 -1.14 1.76 -31.33
C LYS A 152 -0.65 1.03 -32.59
N VAL A 153 -0.27 1.76 -33.64
CA VAL A 153 0.38 1.19 -34.83
C VAL A 153 1.89 1.12 -34.61
N ARG A 154 2.51 -0.05 -34.83
CA ARG A 154 3.97 -0.25 -34.91
C ARG A 154 4.28 -1.22 -36.03
N GLU A 155 5.36 -0.98 -36.78
CA GLU A 155 5.82 -1.93 -37.79
C GLU A 155 6.75 -3.02 -37.21
N HIS A 156 6.50 -4.25 -37.65
CA HIS A 156 7.39 -5.39 -37.55
C HIS A 156 8.51 -5.23 -38.59
N ALA A 157 9.72 -4.86 -38.16
CA ALA A 157 11.01 -5.27 -38.73
C ALA A 157 12.17 -4.53 -38.05
N VAL A 158 12.61 -5.03 -36.89
CA VAL A 158 14.04 -4.94 -36.54
C VAL A 158 14.45 -6.37 -36.22
N SER A 159 14.75 -7.11 -37.28
CA SER A 159 15.56 -8.30 -37.23
C SER A 159 16.88 -7.97 -36.55
N LEU A 160 17.37 -8.94 -35.79
CA LEU A 160 18.50 -8.89 -34.88
C LEU A 160 19.88 -8.72 -35.56
N GLU A 161 19.97 -8.09 -36.73
CA GLU A 161 21.21 -7.89 -37.47
C GLU A 161 21.29 -6.46 -37.98
N SER A 162 22.46 -5.85 -37.75
CA SER A 162 22.85 -4.46 -38.04
C SER A 162 22.31 -3.39 -37.09
N MET A 163 23.02 -3.16 -35.98
CA MET A 163 23.10 -1.82 -35.37
C MET A 163 24.14 -1.00 -36.12
N PRO A 164 23.79 0.13 -36.76
CA PRO A 164 24.72 1.22 -36.98
C PRO A 164 24.60 2.26 -35.86
N ILE A 165 25.61 3.11 -35.83
CA ILE A 165 25.94 4.20 -34.89
C ILE A 165 24.69 5.01 -34.47
N LEU A 166 24.50 5.12 -33.15
CA LEU A 166 23.39 5.84 -32.48
C LEU A 166 23.43 7.35 -32.77
N ASN A 167 22.32 7.89 -33.29
CA ASN A 167 22.02 9.33 -33.31
C ASN A 167 21.20 9.71 -32.07
N ASP A 168 21.28 10.97 -31.62
CA ASP A 168 20.56 11.54 -30.45
C ASP A 168 19.02 11.31 -30.48
N GLU A 169 18.41 11.17 -31.66
CA GLU A 169 16.97 10.91 -31.79
C GLU A 169 16.56 9.49 -31.36
N ASP A 170 17.41 8.49 -31.58
CA ASP A 170 17.12 7.08 -31.23
C ASP A 170 17.20 6.85 -29.72
N GLU A 171 18.06 7.59 -29.01
CA GLU A 171 18.16 7.54 -27.55
C GLU A 171 16.91 8.13 -26.87
N TYR A 172 16.37 9.22 -27.42
CA TYR A 172 15.11 9.81 -26.98
C TYR A 172 13.91 8.86 -27.20
N GLN A 173 13.85 8.17 -28.34
CA GLN A 173 12.81 7.18 -28.60
C GLN A 173 12.90 5.98 -27.66
N LEU A 174 14.11 5.48 -27.40
CA LEU A 174 14.33 4.40 -26.44
C LEU A 174 13.91 4.81 -25.02
N MET A 175 14.20 6.06 -24.62
CA MET A 175 13.76 6.64 -23.36
C MET A 175 12.23 6.72 -23.28
N LEU A 176 11.55 7.24 -24.30
CA LEU A 176 10.09 7.32 -24.36
C LEU A 176 9.42 5.94 -24.33
N GLN A 177 9.98 4.95 -25.04
CA GLN A 177 9.46 3.59 -25.02
C GLN A 177 9.62 2.97 -23.62
N ARG A 178 10.76 3.21 -22.94
CA ARG A 178 10.97 2.81 -21.54
C ARG A 178 9.97 3.49 -20.60
N LEU A 179 9.71 4.79 -20.77
CA LEU A 179 8.74 5.55 -19.98
C LEU A 179 7.30 5.04 -20.19
N CYS A 180 6.90 4.76 -21.43
CA CYS A 180 5.58 4.21 -21.75
C CYS A 180 5.40 2.81 -21.15
N CYS A 181 6.39 1.92 -21.32
CA CYS A 181 6.39 0.60 -20.69
C CYS A 181 6.30 0.69 -19.16
N LYS A 182 7.02 1.64 -18.55
CA LYS A 182 6.99 1.90 -17.10
C LYS A 182 5.60 2.38 -16.64
N SER A 183 4.99 3.32 -17.34
CA SER A 183 3.63 3.81 -17.05
C SER A 183 2.59 2.69 -17.14
N MET A 184 2.63 1.89 -18.22
CA MET A 184 1.74 0.74 -18.38
C MET A 184 1.94 -0.33 -17.30
N SER A 185 3.17 -0.57 -16.84
CA SER A 185 3.43 -1.50 -15.73
C SER A 185 2.84 -0.99 -14.41
N VAL A 186 2.97 0.31 -14.14
CA VAL A 186 2.43 0.94 -12.92
C VAL A 186 0.90 0.86 -12.90
N GLN A 187 0.24 1.17 -14.02
CA GLN A 187 -1.22 1.05 -14.12
C GLN A 187 -1.71 -0.38 -13.91
N ARG A 188 -1.01 -1.38 -14.48
CA ARG A 188 -1.34 -2.81 -14.29
C ARG A 188 -1.19 -3.23 -12.84
N GLU A 189 -0.14 -2.76 -12.18
CA GLU A 189 0.08 -3.02 -10.76
C GLU A 189 -1.04 -2.40 -9.92
N THR A 190 -1.37 -1.13 -10.14
CA THR A 190 -2.49 -0.44 -9.48
C THR A 190 -3.81 -1.20 -9.63
N MET A 191 -4.16 -1.65 -10.83
CA MET A 191 -5.38 -2.43 -11.06
C MET A 191 -5.35 -3.79 -10.35
N ARG A 192 -4.19 -4.46 -10.32
CA ARG A 192 -4.02 -5.73 -9.58
C ARG A 192 -4.23 -5.51 -8.07
N MET A 193 -3.73 -4.41 -7.53
CA MET A 193 -3.91 -4.06 -6.12
C MET A 193 -5.39 -3.76 -5.80
N LEU A 194 -6.08 -3.00 -6.64
CA LEU A 194 -7.52 -2.76 -6.50
C LEU A 194 -8.33 -4.06 -6.52
N LEU A 195 -8.09 -4.94 -7.49
CA LEU A 195 -8.77 -6.23 -7.56
C LEU A 195 -8.53 -7.07 -6.31
N ARG A 196 -7.33 -7.00 -5.75
CA ARG A 196 -7.00 -7.70 -4.51
C ARG A 196 -7.69 -7.10 -3.30
N LEU A 197 -7.77 -5.77 -3.21
CA LEU A 197 -8.54 -5.04 -2.19
C LEU A 197 -10.02 -5.44 -2.26
N PHE A 198 -10.61 -5.44 -3.45
CA PHE A 198 -11.97 -5.93 -3.65
C PHE A 198 -12.11 -7.43 -3.34
N GLY A 199 -11.05 -8.22 -3.50
CA GLY A 199 -11.00 -9.61 -3.04
C GLY A 199 -11.16 -9.77 -1.52
N TYR A 200 -10.71 -8.80 -0.71
CA TYR A 200 -10.98 -8.79 0.73
C TYR A 200 -12.44 -8.43 1.03
N MET A 201 -13.02 -7.47 0.29
CA MET A 201 -14.43 -7.11 0.42
C MET A 201 -15.36 -8.26 0.01
N ALA A 202 -15.05 -8.95 -1.09
CA ALA A 202 -15.83 -10.08 -1.60
C ALA A 202 -15.97 -11.22 -0.58
N LYS A 203 -14.99 -11.39 0.31
CA LYS A 203 -15.06 -12.37 1.40
C LYS A 203 -16.04 -11.99 2.51
N GLU A 204 -16.34 -10.70 2.67
CA GLU A 204 -17.34 -10.18 3.62
C GLU A 204 -18.60 -9.68 2.89
N TRP A 205 -18.89 -10.22 1.69
CA TRP A 205 -20.03 -9.80 0.86
C TRP A 205 -21.39 -9.78 1.58
N PRO A 206 -21.71 -10.68 2.55
CA PRO A 206 -23.03 -10.63 3.20
C PRO A 206 -23.24 -9.34 4.00
N SER A 207 -22.19 -8.85 4.68
CA SER A 207 -22.26 -7.60 5.43
C SER A 207 -22.41 -6.39 4.49
N TYR A 208 -21.72 -6.40 3.35
CA TYR A 208 -21.89 -5.37 2.32
C TYR A 208 -23.25 -5.44 1.63
N CYS A 209 -23.86 -6.61 1.45
CA CYS A 209 -25.21 -6.73 0.92
C CYS A 209 -26.26 -6.15 1.87
N VAL A 210 -26.16 -6.43 3.18
CA VAL A 210 -27.03 -5.80 4.19
C VAL A 210 -26.85 -4.28 4.19
N ALA A 211 -25.61 -3.81 4.17
CA ALA A 211 -25.29 -2.40 4.13
C ALA A 211 -25.82 -1.73 2.84
N PHE A 212 -25.73 -2.43 1.70
CA PHE A 212 -26.26 -1.98 0.43
C PHE A 212 -27.79 -1.91 0.43
N SER A 213 -28.50 -2.87 1.03
CA SER A 213 -29.96 -2.83 1.16
C SER A 213 -30.44 -1.58 1.90
N PHE A 214 -29.81 -1.23 3.03
CA PHE A 214 -30.13 0.01 3.75
C PHE A 214 -29.71 1.25 2.98
N LEU A 215 -28.57 1.21 2.29
CA LEU A 215 -28.13 2.29 1.42
C LEU A 215 -29.10 2.52 0.26
N PHE A 216 -29.62 1.45 -0.35
CA PHE A 216 -30.58 1.52 -1.45
C PHE A 216 -31.90 2.14 -1.00
N LEU A 217 -32.44 1.70 0.14
CA LEU A 217 -33.64 2.30 0.75
C LEU A 217 -33.44 3.78 1.09
N TYR A 218 -32.31 4.11 1.70
CA TYR A 218 -31.95 5.48 2.04
C TYR A 218 -31.79 6.38 0.80
N SER A 219 -31.07 5.89 -0.20
CA SER A 219 -30.81 6.62 -1.45
C SER A 219 -32.11 6.80 -2.23
N SER A 220 -32.93 5.75 -2.33
CA SER A 220 -34.26 5.83 -2.95
C SER A 220 -35.11 6.92 -2.28
N SER A 221 -35.19 6.95 -0.94
CA SER A 221 -35.92 7.98 -0.21
C SER A 221 -35.47 9.41 -0.59
N ARG A 222 -34.15 9.62 -0.69
CA ARG A 222 -33.58 10.92 -1.09
C ARG A 222 -33.77 11.26 -2.56
N VAL A 223 -33.87 10.27 -3.44
CA VAL A 223 -34.24 10.48 -4.84
C VAL A 223 -35.67 11.00 -4.94
N PHE A 224 -36.59 10.63 -4.05
CA PHE A 224 -37.97 11.16 -4.08
C PHE A 224 -38.11 12.59 -3.52
N THR A 225 -37.14 13.10 -2.77
CA THR A 225 -37.27 14.43 -2.13
C THR A 225 -37.50 15.56 -3.13
N PRO A 226 -36.72 15.71 -4.22
CA PRO A 226 -36.96 16.76 -5.24
C PRO A 226 -38.35 16.70 -5.88
N TYR A 227 -38.89 15.49 -6.12
CA TYR A 227 -40.23 15.30 -6.66
C TYR A 227 -41.30 15.88 -5.73
N TYR A 228 -41.30 15.48 -4.46
CA TYR A 228 -42.29 15.97 -3.49
C TYR A 228 -42.12 17.45 -3.16
N THR A 229 -40.90 18.01 -3.24
CA THR A 229 -40.71 19.46 -3.10
C THR A 229 -41.39 20.23 -4.23
N GLY A 230 -41.29 19.78 -5.47
CA GLY A 230 -42.04 20.40 -6.57
C GLY A 230 -43.55 20.23 -6.41
N GLU A 231 -44.00 19.09 -5.87
CA GLU A 231 -45.44 18.87 -5.64
C GLU A 231 -46.02 19.72 -4.51
N VAL A 232 -45.21 20.05 -3.51
CA VAL A 232 -45.55 21.08 -2.52
C VAL A 232 -45.74 22.43 -3.22
N VAL A 233 -44.86 22.81 -4.13
CA VAL A 233 -45.00 24.06 -4.90
C VAL A 233 -46.26 24.02 -5.77
N ALA A 234 -46.50 22.94 -6.53
CA ALA A 234 -47.71 22.78 -7.34
C ALA A 234 -49.00 22.85 -6.50
N SER A 235 -48.97 22.36 -5.25
CA SER A 235 -50.16 22.40 -4.37
C SER A 235 -50.53 23.80 -3.87
N VAL A 236 -49.62 24.78 -4.00
CA VAL A 236 -49.79 26.17 -3.57
C VAL A 236 -50.13 27.11 -4.73
N PHE A 237 -49.75 26.75 -5.96
CA PHE A 237 -49.97 27.58 -7.16
C PHE A 237 -51.02 26.96 -8.11
N GLY A 238 -51.91 27.79 -8.68
CA GLY A 238 -52.87 27.37 -9.72
C GLY A 238 -54.31 27.12 -9.25
N ALA A 239 -55.17 26.66 -10.17
CA ALA A 239 -56.62 26.47 -9.94
C ALA A 239 -56.96 25.26 -9.04
N ASP A 240 -55.99 24.37 -8.81
CA ASP A 240 -56.11 23.13 -8.04
C ASP A 240 -55.51 23.23 -6.61
N ALA A 241 -55.19 24.45 -6.15
CA ALA A 241 -54.58 24.70 -4.86
C ALA A 241 -55.48 24.21 -3.72
N SER A 242 -54.93 23.38 -2.83
CA SER A 242 -55.70 22.73 -1.76
C SER A 242 -54.82 22.40 -0.56
N TYR A 243 -55.25 22.83 0.63
CA TYR A 243 -54.62 22.44 1.90
C TYR A 243 -54.54 20.92 2.08
N ALA A 244 -55.51 20.16 1.54
CA ALA A 244 -55.48 18.70 1.62
C ALA A 244 -54.31 18.09 0.83
N LYS A 245 -54.06 18.58 -0.40
CA LYS A 245 -52.91 18.15 -1.23
C LYS A 245 -51.59 18.57 -0.58
N LEU A 246 -51.52 19.81 -0.07
CA LEU A 246 -50.34 20.33 0.64
C LEU A 246 -49.99 19.48 1.87
N HIS A 247 -50.97 19.22 2.75
CA HIS A 247 -50.76 18.39 3.94
C HIS A 247 -50.29 16.98 3.57
N LYS A 248 -50.84 16.37 2.52
CA LYS A 248 -50.41 15.06 2.03
C LYS A 248 -48.96 15.08 1.55
N SER A 249 -48.57 16.05 0.71
CA SER A 249 -47.20 16.16 0.18
C SER A 249 -46.18 16.44 1.28
N VAL A 250 -46.50 17.35 2.20
CA VAL A 250 -45.63 17.65 3.36
C VAL A 250 -45.50 16.44 4.28
N PHE A 251 -46.59 15.73 4.57
CA PHE A 251 -46.55 14.52 5.40
C PHE A 251 -45.67 13.44 4.79
N VAL A 252 -45.82 13.16 3.48
CA VAL A 252 -44.96 12.20 2.77
C VAL A 252 -43.50 12.65 2.78
N MET A 253 -43.23 13.93 2.57
CA MET A 253 -41.87 14.47 2.65
C MET A 253 -41.27 14.33 4.05
N THR A 254 -42.04 14.57 5.11
CA THR A 254 -41.60 14.35 6.50
C THR A 254 -41.26 12.88 6.73
N VAL A 255 -42.09 11.95 6.27
CA VAL A 255 -41.83 10.50 6.39
C VAL A 255 -40.57 10.09 5.63
N LEU A 256 -40.38 10.57 4.39
CA LEU A 256 -39.17 10.30 3.59
C LEU A 256 -37.90 10.90 4.23
N SER A 257 -38.06 12.01 4.95
CA SER A 257 -36.95 12.69 5.65
C SER A 257 -36.57 12.01 6.97
N LEU A 258 -37.35 11.07 7.48
CA LEU A 258 -36.97 10.26 8.65
C LEU A 258 -35.80 9.35 8.24
N THR A 259 -34.57 9.81 8.49
CA THR A 259 -33.31 9.17 8.06
C THR A 259 -32.96 7.89 8.82
N LEU A 260 -33.94 7.09 9.24
CA LEU A 260 -33.74 5.84 10.00
C LEU A 260 -32.77 4.89 9.26
N PHE A 261 -32.97 4.73 7.96
CA PHE A 261 -32.10 3.90 7.11
C PHE A 261 -30.69 4.48 6.94
N GLY A 262 -30.51 5.79 7.16
CA GLY A 262 -29.19 6.44 7.12
C GLY A 262 -28.28 5.98 8.25
N GLY A 263 -28.83 5.87 9.47
CA GLY A 263 -28.09 5.33 10.63
C GLY A 263 -27.77 3.84 10.46
N LEU A 264 -28.74 3.03 10.02
CA LEU A 264 -28.55 1.60 9.76
C LEU A 264 -27.52 1.34 8.66
N ARG A 265 -27.55 2.12 7.58
CA ARG A 265 -26.50 2.18 6.54
C ARG A 265 -25.14 2.45 7.17
N GLY A 266 -25.01 3.52 7.95
CA GLY A 266 -23.74 3.93 8.56
C GLY A 266 -23.16 2.82 9.43
N GLY A 267 -23.95 2.32 10.38
CA GLY A 267 -23.54 1.23 11.27
C GLY A 267 -23.16 -0.06 10.54
N SER A 268 -23.91 -0.43 9.50
CA SER A 268 -23.63 -1.64 8.70
C SER A 268 -22.33 -1.54 7.92
N PHE A 269 -22.04 -0.38 7.32
CA PHE A 269 -20.77 -0.13 6.64
C PHE A 269 -19.59 -0.08 7.61
N THR A 270 -19.74 0.55 8.78
CA THR A 270 -18.71 0.55 9.83
C THR A 270 -18.43 -0.86 10.35
N TYR A 271 -19.46 -1.69 10.49
CA TYR A 271 -19.28 -3.10 10.86
C TYR A 271 -18.53 -3.88 9.78
N ALA A 272 -18.92 -3.72 8.50
CA ALA A 272 -18.24 -4.37 7.38
C ALA A 272 -16.76 -3.94 7.27
N GLN A 273 -16.48 -2.65 7.48
CA GLN A 273 -15.12 -2.10 7.55
C GLN A 273 -14.29 -2.75 8.67
N ALA A 274 -14.83 -2.87 9.89
CA ALA A 274 -14.13 -3.50 11.01
C ALA A 274 -13.78 -4.98 10.73
N ARG A 275 -14.63 -5.68 9.98
CA ARG A 275 -14.37 -7.07 9.56
C ARG A 275 -13.20 -7.17 8.59
N ILE A 276 -13.13 -6.25 7.63
CA ILE A 276 -12.00 -6.16 6.69
C ILE A 276 -10.71 -5.81 7.43
N ASP A 277 -10.74 -4.79 8.29
CA ASP A 277 -9.58 -4.35 9.06
C ASP A 277 -8.98 -5.51 9.89
N ARG A 278 -9.83 -6.22 10.63
CA ARG A 278 -9.45 -7.42 11.38
C ARG A 278 -8.77 -8.47 10.48
N ARG A 279 -9.31 -8.73 9.29
CA ARG A 279 -8.79 -9.75 8.37
C ARG A 279 -7.44 -9.36 7.77
N ILE A 280 -7.26 -8.10 7.38
CA ILE A 280 -5.98 -7.59 6.85
C ILE A 280 -4.92 -7.65 7.93
N ARG A 281 -5.22 -7.14 9.14
CA ARG A 281 -4.28 -7.16 10.28
C ARG A 281 -3.90 -8.58 10.68
N ASP A 282 -4.86 -9.50 10.74
CA ASP A 282 -4.60 -10.92 11.04
C ASP A 282 -3.68 -11.57 9.99
N HIS A 283 -3.93 -11.34 8.69
CA HIS A 283 -3.08 -11.88 7.63
C HIS A 283 -1.66 -11.29 7.65
N LEU A 284 -1.54 -9.97 7.84
CA LEU A 284 -0.25 -9.31 7.93
C LEU A 284 0.53 -9.80 9.15
N PHE A 285 -0.09 -9.82 10.32
CA PHE A 285 0.57 -10.28 11.55
C PHE A 285 0.99 -11.75 11.43
N LYS A 286 0.14 -12.63 10.89
CA LYS A 286 0.48 -14.03 10.61
C LYS A 286 1.64 -14.21 9.65
N SER A 287 1.80 -13.30 8.68
CA SER A 287 2.95 -13.33 7.77
C SER A 287 4.21 -12.85 8.48
N LEU A 288 4.13 -11.74 9.24
CA LEU A 288 5.25 -11.12 9.94
C LEU A 288 5.90 -12.08 10.95
N VAL A 289 5.10 -12.75 11.79
CA VAL A 289 5.64 -13.68 12.82
C VAL A 289 6.27 -14.96 12.24
N LYS A 290 6.13 -15.20 10.93
CA LYS A 290 6.75 -16.34 10.23
C LYS A 290 8.02 -15.95 9.47
N GLN A 291 8.34 -14.66 9.37
CA GLN A 291 9.54 -14.20 8.68
C GLN A 291 10.77 -14.56 9.50
N GLU A 292 11.89 -14.78 8.81
CA GLU A 292 13.20 -15.04 9.42
C GLU A 292 13.78 -13.80 10.11
N ILE A 293 14.79 -14.00 10.98
CA ILE A 293 15.40 -12.89 11.72
C ILE A 293 16.05 -11.87 10.78
N GLY A 294 16.66 -12.32 9.67
CA GLY A 294 17.22 -11.44 8.64
C GLY A 294 16.23 -10.41 8.08
N PHE A 295 14.92 -10.71 8.05
CA PHE A 295 13.90 -9.73 7.68
C PHE A 295 13.79 -8.60 8.71
N PHE A 296 13.84 -8.92 10.00
CA PHE A 296 13.77 -7.94 11.09
C PHE A 296 15.07 -7.14 11.25
N ASP A 297 16.21 -7.70 10.84
CA ASP A 297 17.47 -6.97 10.80
C ASP A 297 17.51 -5.93 9.67
N GLN A 298 16.85 -6.22 8.54
CA GLN A 298 16.74 -5.30 7.40
C GLN A 298 15.64 -4.24 7.56
N ASN A 299 14.58 -4.54 8.33
CA ASN A 299 13.41 -3.67 8.47
C ASN A 299 13.29 -3.13 9.89
N LYS A 300 13.16 -1.81 10.04
CA LYS A 300 13.00 -1.18 11.36
C LYS A 300 11.68 -1.62 12.00
N THR A 301 11.71 -2.03 13.26
CA THR A 301 10.50 -2.44 14.02
C THR A 301 9.41 -1.37 14.01
N GLY A 302 9.78 -0.09 14.10
CA GLY A 302 8.83 1.02 14.02
C GLY A 302 8.11 1.12 12.67
N GLU A 303 8.81 0.78 11.57
CA GLU A 303 8.17 0.70 10.25
C GLU A 303 7.15 -0.43 10.21
N ILE A 304 7.52 -1.64 10.65
CA ILE A 304 6.61 -2.80 10.69
C ILE A 304 5.34 -2.48 11.51
N CYS A 305 5.49 -1.86 12.67
CA CYS A 305 4.38 -1.41 13.51
C CYS A 305 3.51 -0.35 12.82
N SER A 306 4.13 0.60 12.11
CA SER A 306 3.40 1.62 11.33
C SER A 306 2.62 0.99 10.18
N ARG A 307 3.20 0.03 9.45
CA ARG A 307 2.48 -0.73 8.41
C ARG A 307 1.29 -1.50 8.98
N LEU A 308 1.49 -2.15 10.13
CA LEU A 308 0.43 -2.93 10.80
C LEU A 308 -0.73 -2.05 11.28
N ASN A 309 -0.44 -0.81 11.70
CA ASN A 309 -1.44 0.10 12.26
C ASN A 309 -1.95 1.11 11.26
N ALA A 310 -1.11 2.02 10.77
CA ALA A 310 -1.52 3.13 9.92
C ALA A 310 -1.94 2.64 8.54
N ASP A 311 -1.10 1.86 7.85
CA ASP A 311 -1.39 1.45 6.46
C ASP A 311 -2.59 0.49 6.39
N CYS A 312 -2.69 -0.47 7.30
CA CYS A 312 -3.89 -1.32 7.41
C CYS A 312 -5.17 -0.50 7.64
N GLN A 313 -5.10 0.51 8.51
CA GLN A 313 -6.24 1.38 8.80
C GLN A 313 -6.62 2.22 7.58
N THR A 314 -5.66 2.84 6.91
CA THR A 314 -5.90 3.60 5.67
C THR A 314 -6.51 2.69 4.62
N MET A 315 -5.94 1.49 4.42
CA MET A 315 -6.44 0.50 3.48
C MET A 315 -7.89 0.09 3.75
N SER A 316 -8.27 -0.18 5.00
CA SER A 316 -9.63 -0.62 5.35
C SER A 316 -10.66 0.51 5.36
N ASN A 317 -10.30 1.68 5.92
CA ASN A 317 -11.17 2.86 6.02
C ASN A 317 -11.46 3.45 4.65
N THR A 318 -10.40 3.77 3.90
CA THR A 318 -10.52 4.45 2.62
C THR A 318 -11.29 3.57 1.63
N LEU A 319 -10.99 2.28 1.57
CA LEU A 319 -11.73 1.34 0.71
C LEU A 319 -13.22 1.29 1.06
N SER A 320 -13.57 1.18 2.34
CA SER A 320 -14.98 1.08 2.78
C SER A 320 -15.75 2.38 2.57
N LEU A 321 -15.13 3.53 2.85
CA LEU A 321 -15.71 4.86 2.65
C LEU A 321 -16.02 5.09 1.18
N TYR A 322 -15.04 4.89 0.29
CA TYR A 322 -15.22 5.22 -1.11
C TYR A 322 -16.11 4.22 -1.86
N ILE A 323 -16.21 2.96 -1.42
CA ILE A 323 -17.26 2.06 -1.92
C ILE A 323 -18.65 2.51 -1.46
N ASN A 324 -18.80 2.96 -0.22
CA ASN A 324 -20.07 3.53 0.25
C ASN A 324 -20.49 4.74 -0.59
N VAL A 325 -19.57 5.66 -0.84
CA VAL A 325 -19.78 6.86 -1.67
C VAL A 325 -20.14 6.46 -3.10
N LEU A 326 -19.35 5.57 -3.71
CA LEU A 326 -19.60 5.05 -5.06
C LEU A 326 -20.99 4.44 -5.19
N MET A 327 -21.36 3.49 -4.32
CA MET A 327 -22.66 2.81 -4.40
C MET A 327 -23.84 3.76 -4.19
N ARG A 328 -23.71 4.69 -3.23
CA ARG A 328 -24.73 5.71 -2.96
C ARG A 328 -24.93 6.59 -4.20
N ASN A 329 -23.85 7.16 -4.71
CA ASN A 329 -23.95 8.16 -5.76
C ASN A 329 -24.31 7.53 -7.09
N VAL A 330 -23.91 6.29 -7.37
CA VAL A 330 -24.41 5.54 -8.53
C VAL A 330 -25.93 5.32 -8.42
N THR A 331 -26.42 4.88 -7.26
CA THR A 331 -27.87 4.67 -7.04
C THR A 331 -28.65 5.98 -7.19
N MET A 332 -28.16 7.06 -6.57
CA MET A 332 -28.76 8.39 -6.65
C MET A 332 -28.71 8.94 -8.08
N LEU A 333 -27.58 8.80 -8.78
CA LEU A 333 -27.41 9.25 -10.16
C LEU A 333 -28.42 8.57 -11.09
N PHE A 334 -28.54 7.24 -11.04
CA PHE A 334 -29.52 6.52 -11.85
C PHE A 334 -30.95 6.92 -11.49
N GLY A 335 -31.26 7.04 -10.20
CA GLY A 335 -32.56 7.51 -9.73
C GLY A 335 -32.91 8.90 -10.27
N SER A 336 -32.02 9.89 -10.08
CA SER A 336 -32.20 11.26 -10.57
C SER A 336 -32.39 11.29 -12.09
N VAL A 337 -31.58 10.55 -12.85
CA VAL A 337 -31.71 10.48 -14.32
C VAL A 337 -33.08 9.92 -14.72
N ILE A 338 -33.51 8.80 -14.13
CA ILE A 338 -34.83 8.19 -14.42
C ILE A 338 -35.94 9.20 -14.16
N PHE A 339 -35.92 9.89 -13.00
CA PHE A 339 -36.93 10.89 -12.67
C PHE A 339 -36.90 12.11 -13.60
N MET A 340 -35.72 12.62 -13.95
CA MET A 340 -35.58 13.74 -14.89
C MET A 340 -36.24 13.41 -16.23
N PHE A 341 -35.96 12.23 -16.78
CA PHE A 341 -36.56 11.78 -18.04
C PHE A 341 -38.07 11.54 -17.94
N SER A 342 -38.55 11.04 -16.80
CA SER A 342 -40.00 10.86 -16.59
C SER A 342 -40.75 12.18 -16.39
N LEU A 343 -40.11 13.20 -15.81
CA LEU A 343 -40.71 14.52 -15.58
C LEU A 343 -40.78 15.31 -16.89
N SER A 344 -39.65 15.42 -17.58
CA SER A 344 -39.58 16.08 -18.89
C SER A 344 -38.38 15.59 -19.65
N TRP A 345 -38.64 14.75 -20.66
CA TRP A 345 -37.60 14.33 -21.59
C TRP A 345 -37.01 15.54 -22.35
N ARG A 346 -37.80 16.60 -22.59
CA ARG A 346 -37.34 17.83 -23.27
C ARG A 346 -36.29 18.58 -22.44
N LEU A 347 -36.56 18.82 -21.15
CA LEU A 347 -35.59 19.46 -20.25
C LEU A 347 -34.37 18.56 -20.03
N SER A 348 -34.56 17.23 -19.97
CA SER A 348 -33.46 16.27 -19.84
C SER A 348 -32.47 16.34 -21.01
N MET A 349 -32.94 16.57 -22.23
CA MET A 349 -32.07 16.75 -23.40
C MET A 349 -31.21 18.01 -23.28
N VAL A 350 -31.72 19.11 -22.70
CA VAL A 350 -30.92 20.32 -22.44
C VAL A 350 -29.75 20.00 -21.50
N THR A 351 -30.00 19.23 -20.44
CA THR A 351 -28.94 18.78 -19.52
C THR A 351 -27.95 17.84 -20.22
N LEU A 352 -28.41 16.91 -21.06
CA LEU A 352 -27.53 16.00 -21.81
C LEU A 352 -26.58 16.73 -22.76
N ILE A 353 -27.02 17.82 -23.40
CA ILE A 353 -26.19 18.65 -24.29
C ILE A 353 -24.98 19.22 -23.53
N ALA A 354 -25.13 19.50 -22.24
CA ALA A 354 -24.07 20.09 -21.43
C ALA A 354 -23.03 19.08 -20.93
N ILE A 355 -23.37 17.79 -20.82
CA ILE A 355 -22.46 16.75 -20.30
C ILE A 355 -21.14 16.67 -21.11
N PRO A 356 -21.15 16.61 -22.46
CA PRO A 356 -19.93 16.62 -23.25
C PRO A 356 -19.03 17.85 -23.00
N ILE A 357 -19.63 19.01 -22.78
CA ILE A 357 -18.92 20.27 -22.53
C ILE A 357 -18.22 20.21 -21.16
N ILE A 358 -18.94 19.78 -20.11
CA ILE A 358 -18.36 19.59 -18.77
C ILE A 358 -17.18 18.62 -18.85
N PHE A 359 -17.38 17.47 -19.51
CA PHE A 359 -16.35 16.44 -19.62
C PHE A 359 -15.09 16.98 -20.31
N LEU A 360 -15.25 17.75 -21.39
CA LEU A 360 -14.12 18.34 -22.11
C LEU A 360 -13.31 19.28 -21.22
N ILE A 361 -13.98 20.16 -20.48
CA ILE A 361 -13.34 21.11 -19.55
C ILE A 361 -12.61 20.36 -18.43
N SER A 362 -13.27 19.36 -17.83
CA SER A 362 -12.65 18.51 -16.80
C SER A 362 -11.40 17.79 -17.32
N LYS A 363 -11.41 17.30 -18.56
CA LYS A 363 -10.26 16.64 -19.17
C LYS A 363 -9.08 17.61 -19.37
N VAL A 364 -9.34 18.80 -19.90
CA VAL A 364 -8.29 19.81 -20.17
C VAL A 364 -7.61 20.25 -18.87
N TYR A 365 -8.40 20.63 -17.86
CA TYR A 365 -7.85 21.01 -16.56
C TYR A 365 -7.22 19.82 -15.84
N GLY A 366 -7.80 18.63 -15.92
CA GLY A 366 -7.30 17.40 -15.29
C GLY A 366 -5.89 17.04 -15.73
N VAL A 367 -5.63 16.99 -17.05
CA VAL A 367 -4.30 16.67 -17.59
C VAL A 367 -3.24 17.68 -17.12
N TYR A 368 -3.59 18.98 -17.11
CA TYR A 368 -2.66 20.01 -16.65
C TYR A 368 -2.42 19.95 -15.13
N TYR A 369 -3.47 19.67 -14.36
CA TYR A 369 -3.41 19.51 -12.92
C TYR A 369 -2.55 18.32 -12.51
N ASP A 370 -2.69 17.18 -13.20
CA ASP A 370 -1.92 15.96 -12.96
C ASP A 370 -0.42 16.22 -13.18
N ARG A 371 -0.06 16.88 -14.29
CA ARG A 371 1.34 17.26 -14.57
C ARG A 371 1.94 18.13 -13.46
N LEU A 372 1.21 19.16 -13.00
CA LEU A 372 1.66 20.01 -11.89
C LEU A 372 1.75 19.22 -10.58
N SER A 373 0.89 18.22 -10.39
CA SER A 373 0.93 17.36 -9.22
C SER A 373 2.17 16.46 -9.21
N GLU A 374 2.59 15.95 -10.38
CA GLU A 374 3.85 15.23 -10.52
C GLU A 374 5.07 16.13 -10.25
N GLU A 375 5.10 17.35 -10.80
CA GLU A 375 6.17 18.34 -10.52
C GLU A 375 6.28 18.64 -9.01
N ILE A 376 5.15 18.76 -8.30
CA ILE A 376 5.13 18.93 -6.84
C ILE A 376 5.72 17.71 -6.13
N GLN A 377 5.32 16.49 -6.53
CA GLN A 377 5.83 15.26 -5.92
C GLN A 377 7.35 15.13 -6.09
N GLU A 378 7.89 15.47 -7.26
CA GLU A 378 9.33 15.46 -7.52
C GLU A 378 10.07 16.50 -6.66
N SER A 379 9.52 17.72 -6.53
CA SER A 379 10.10 18.77 -5.69
C SER A 379 10.09 18.41 -4.21
N VAL A 380 9.00 17.80 -3.73
CA VAL A 380 8.89 17.29 -2.36
C VAL A 380 9.88 16.14 -2.11
N ALA A 381 10.09 15.25 -3.08
CA ALA A 381 11.10 14.20 -2.96
C ALA A 381 12.49 14.80 -2.74
N LYS A 382 12.89 15.80 -3.53
CA LYS A 382 14.18 16.50 -3.35
C LYS A 382 14.31 17.18 -1.98
N ALA A 383 13.23 17.77 -1.47
CA ALA A 383 13.22 18.34 -0.12
C ALA A 383 13.37 17.26 0.96
N ASN A 384 12.73 16.11 0.79
CA ASN A 384 12.84 14.97 1.69
C ASN A 384 14.25 14.37 1.68
N ASP A 385 14.90 14.26 0.51
CA ASP A 385 16.29 13.78 0.41
C ASP A 385 17.23 14.66 1.24
N VAL A 386 17.07 15.99 1.15
CA VAL A 386 17.82 16.96 1.99
C VAL A 386 17.52 16.77 3.47
N ALA A 387 16.25 16.61 3.84
CA ALA A 387 15.86 16.41 5.24
C ALA A 387 16.44 15.09 5.81
N GLU A 388 16.40 14.01 5.04
CA GLU A 388 16.95 12.71 5.42
C GLU A 388 18.48 12.79 5.62
N GLU A 389 19.19 13.42 4.69
CA GLU A 389 20.64 13.67 4.80
C GLU A 389 20.98 14.46 6.07
N VAL A 390 20.27 15.57 6.33
CA VAL A 390 20.53 16.46 7.47
C VAL A 390 20.19 15.80 8.80
N ILE A 391 19.05 15.11 8.90
CA ILE A 391 18.61 14.46 10.14
C ILE A 391 19.50 13.26 10.46
N SER A 392 19.88 12.46 9.46
CA SER A 392 20.80 11.34 9.65
C SER A 392 22.20 11.80 10.08
N ALA A 393 22.66 12.95 9.59
CA ALA A 393 23.95 13.56 9.91
C ALA A 393 23.86 14.71 10.94
N ILE A 394 22.83 14.75 11.80
CA ILE A 394 22.55 15.92 12.67
C ILE A 394 23.72 16.29 13.60
N ARG A 395 24.51 15.31 14.05
CA ARG A 395 25.70 15.55 14.87
C ARG A 395 26.77 16.34 14.10
N THR A 396 26.96 16.04 12.81
CA THR A 396 27.88 16.77 11.93
C THR A 396 27.41 18.21 11.76
N VAL A 397 26.13 18.40 11.44
CA VAL A 397 25.53 19.74 11.29
C VAL A 397 25.72 20.57 12.56
N LYS A 398 25.51 19.97 13.75
CA LYS A 398 25.75 20.60 15.05
C LYS A 398 27.23 20.91 15.30
N SER A 399 28.13 19.99 14.95
CA SER A 399 29.57 20.17 15.16
C SER A 399 30.18 21.30 14.31
N PHE A 400 29.62 21.54 13.12
CA PHE A 400 30.04 22.63 12.22
C PHE A 400 29.16 23.89 12.33
N ALA A 401 28.21 23.94 13.29
CA ALA A 401 27.25 25.04 13.45
C ALA A 401 26.51 25.40 12.13
N GLY A 402 26.20 24.39 11.32
CA GLY A 402 25.64 24.51 9.98
C GLY A 402 24.11 24.60 9.91
N GLU A 403 23.40 24.71 11.04
CA GLU A 403 21.94 24.58 11.08
C GLU A 403 21.22 25.62 10.20
N LYS A 404 21.73 26.87 10.16
CA LYS A 404 21.15 27.93 9.30
C LYS A 404 21.34 27.64 7.82
N PHE A 405 22.49 27.09 7.44
CA PHE A 405 22.80 26.75 6.05
C PHE A 405 21.86 25.65 5.56
N GLU A 406 21.75 24.56 6.32
CA GLU A 406 20.89 23.43 5.96
C GLU A 406 19.40 23.80 6.01
N SER A 407 18.99 24.62 6.99
CA SER A 407 17.62 25.14 7.03
C SER A 407 17.29 26.00 5.79
N SER A 408 18.25 26.78 5.28
CA SER A 408 18.05 27.60 4.08
C SER A 408 18.03 26.74 2.80
N ARG A 409 18.87 25.70 2.74
CA ARG A 409 18.89 24.73 1.64
C ARG A 409 17.56 23.98 1.54
N PHE A 410 17.01 23.54 2.67
CA PHE A 410 15.69 22.92 2.72
C PHE A 410 14.59 23.91 2.33
N LEU A 411 14.64 25.15 2.83
CA LEU A 411 13.67 26.20 2.48
C LEU A 411 13.64 26.50 0.97
N HIS A 412 14.79 26.48 0.29
CA HIS A 412 14.86 26.69 -1.16
C HIS A 412 14.02 25.68 -1.95
N PHE A 413 14.07 24.39 -1.58
CA PHE A 413 13.24 23.37 -2.20
C PHE A 413 11.76 23.52 -1.84
N LEU A 414 11.45 24.00 -0.64
CA LEU A 414 10.07 24.37 -0.28
C LEU A 414 9.57 25.55 -1.10
N ASP A 415 10.40 26.56 -1.39
CA ASP A 415 10.01 27.71 -2.21
C ASP A 415 9.72 27.31 -3.67
N ILE A 416 10.51 26.40 -4.23
CA ILE A 416 10.22 25.80 -5.56
C ILE A 416 8.88 25.06 -5.51
N THR A 417 8.67 24.24 -4.48
CA THR A 417 7.41 23.50 -4.28
C THR A 417 6.22 24.47 -4.18
N LEU A 418 6.38 25.59 -3.46
CA LEU A 418 5.38 26.63 -3.33
C LEU A 418 5.10 27.31 -4.67
N ALA A 419 6.12 27.64 -5.46
CA ALA A 419 5.95 28.27 -6.78
C ALA A 419 5.17 27.36 -7.76
N ILE A 420 5.43 26.04 -7.75
CA ILE A 420 4.64 25.06 -8.51
C ILE A 420 3.22 24.98 -7.91
N GLY A 421 3.11 24.94 -6.59
CA GLY A 421 1.84 24.95 -5.85
C GLY A 421 0.94 26.12 -6.21
N VAL A 422 1.49 27.33 -6.35
CA VAL A 422 0.74 28.52 -6.82
C VAL A 422 0.20 28.31 -8.23
N ARG A 423 1.01 27.80 -9.16
CA ARG A 423 0.53 27.48 -10.53
C ARG A 423 -0.60 26.44 -10.50
N LYS A 424 -0.50 25.42 -9.64
CA LYS A 424 -1.53 24.40 -9.43
C LYS A 424 -2.81 25.00 -8.84
N SER A 425 -2.70 25.90 -7.87
CA SER A 425 -3.83 26.61 -7.29
C SER A 425 -4.54 27.50 -8.32
N ILE A 426 -3.80 28.22 -9.16
CA ILE A 426 -4.38 29.03 -10.25
C ILE A 426 -5.13 28.14 -11.25
N ALA A 427 -4.57 27.00 -11.64
CA ALA A 427 -5.25 26.03 -12.49
C ALA A 427 -6.55 25.51 -11.85
N HIS A 428 -6.52 25.23 -10.55
CA HIS A 428 -7.69 24.79 -9.81
C HIS A 428 -8.78 25.88 -9.71
N ILE A 429 -8.40 27.13 -9.47
CA ILE A 429 -9.32 28.28 -9.49
C ILE A 429 -9.99 28.39 -10.86
N GLY A 430 -9.21 28.31 -11.94
CA GLY A 430 -9.75 28.33 -13.31
C GLY A 430 -10.75 27.21 -13.55
N PHE A 431 -10.46 25.99 -13.08
CA PHE A 431 -11.36 24.85 -13.18
C PHE A 431 -12.67 25.08 -12.41
N LEU A 432 -12.60 25.55 -11.16
CA LEU A 432 -13.77 25.81 -10.33
C LEU A 432 -14.66 26.89 -10.97
N TRP A 433 -14.08 28.03 -11.36
CA TRP A 433 -14.84 29.10 -12.01
C TRP A 433 -15.51 28.64 -13.30
N THR A 434 -14.75 27.94 -14.17
CA THR A 434 -15.30 27.44 -15.43
C THR A 434 -16.45 26.46 -15.19
N SER A 435 -16.30 25.57 -14.20
CA SER A 435 -17.32 24.57 -13.84
C SER A 435 -18.57 25.22 -13.23
N GLU A 436 -18.41 26.18 -12.32
CA GLU A 436 -19.53 26.93 -11.70
C GLU A 436 -20.28 27.78 -12.73
N ILE A 437 -19.56 28.50 -13.60
CA ILE A 437 -20.17 29.28 -14.69
C ILE A 437 -20.96 28.36 -15.61
N LEU A 438 -20.41 27.20 -15.95
CA LEU A 438 -21.11 26.23 -16.79
C LEU A 438 -22.34 25.66 -16.08
N GLN A 439 -22.25 25.29 -14.80
CA GLN A 439 -23.38 24.81 -14.02
C GLN A 439 -24.52 25.85 -13.93
N MET A 440 -24.16 27.12 -13.67
CA MET A 440 -25.12 28.24 -13.69
C MET A 440 -25.68 28.49 -15.10
N GLY A 441 -24.86 28.34 -16.14
CA GLY A 441 -25.30 28.43 -17.53
C GLY A 441 -26.35 27.36 -17.87
N ILE A 442 -26.16 26.12 -17.41
CA ILE A 442 -27.14 25.04 -17.59
C ILE A 442 -28.41 25.35 -16.81
N LEU A 443 -28.30 25.85 -15.56
CA LEU A 443 -29.46 26.29 -14.77
C LEU A 443 -30.26 27.36 -15.51
N ILE A 444 -29.59 28.39 -16.04
CA ILE A 444 -30.23 29.47 -16.81
C ILE A 444 -30.89 28.91 -18.08
N ALA A 445 -30.21 28.03 -18.82
CA ALA A 445 -30.74 27.40 -20.02
C ALA A 445 -31.99 26.57 -19.74
N VAL A 446 -31.98 25.76 -18.68
CA VAL A 446 -33.11 24.95 -18.24
C VAL A 446 -34.25 25.84 -17.73
N LEU A 447 -33.97 26.91 -17.00
CA LEU A 447 -34.98 27.85 -16.52
C LEU A 447 -35.63 28.62 -17.68
N TRP A 448 -34.84 29.07 -18.66
CA TRP A 448 -35.33 29.77 -19.84
C TRP A 448 -36.20 28.87 -20.71
N TYR A 449 -35.71 27.67 -21.06
CA TYR A 449 -36.46 26.72 -21.88
C TYR A 449 -37.65 26.11 -21.11
N GLY A 450 -37.50 25.84 -19.82
CA GLY A 450 -38.58 25.40 -18.93
C GLY A 450 -39.66 26.45 -18.76
N GLY A 451 -39.29 27.73 -18.61
CA GLY A 451 -40.23 28.84 -18.61
C GLY A 451 -41.00 28.95 -19.94
N HIS A 452 -40.32 28.77 -21.07
CA HIS A 452 -40.98 28.69 -22.38
C HIS A 452 -42.01 27.54 -22.45
N LEU A 453 -41.66 26.35 -21.94
CA LEU A 453 -42.58 25.20 -21.88
C LEU A 453 -43.76 25.43 -20.93
N LEU A 454 -43.53 26.13 -19.81
CA LEU A 454 -44.56 26.51 -18.84
C LEU A 454 -45.58 27.50 -19.44
N ILE A 455 -45.10 28.53 -20.16
CA ILE A 455 -45.96 29.50 -20.86
C ILE A 455 -46.83 28.82 -21.92
N ARG A 456 -46.30 27.79 -22.60
CA ARG A 456 -47.04 26.97 -23.56
C ARG A 456 -47.90 25.87 -22.92
N SER A 457 -48.00 25.84 -21.58
CA SER A 457 -48.74 24.83 -20.81
C SER A 457 -48.33 23.38 -21.10
N LYS A 458 -47.06 23.15 -21.51
CA LYS A 458 -46.50 21.80 -21.77
C LYS A 458 -45.87 21.18 -20.51
N VAL A 459 -45.54 22.00 -19.50
CA VAL A 459 -44.94 21.60 -18.22
C VAL A 459 -45.59 22.44 -17.12
N ASP A 460 -45.76 21.88 -15.92
CA ASP A 460 -46.28 22.60 -14.74
C ASP A 460 -45.15 23.26 -13.91
N ALA A 461 -45.49 24.28 -13.12
CA ALA A 461 -44.54 25.00 -12.28
C ALA A 461 -43.88 24.09 -11.23
N GLY A 462 -44.62 23.15 -10.63
CA GLY A 462 -44.05 22.19 -9.68
C GLY A 462 -43.07 21.22 -10.34
N LEU A 463 -43.41 20.73 -11.54
CA LEU A 463 -42.53 19.86 -12.34
C LEU A 463 -41.21 20.55 -12.69
N LEU A 464 -41.26 21.84 -13.06
CA LEU A 464 -40.07 22.63 -13.33
C LEU A 464 -39.18 22.75 -12.08
N VAL A 465 -39.76 23.03 -10.91
CA VAL A 465 -39.00 23.09 -9.64
C VAL A 465 -38.37 21.74 -9.31
N SER A 466 -39.11 20.64 -9.42
CA SER A 466 -38.56 19.29 -9.22
C SER A 466 -37.39 19.01 -10.16
N PHE A 467 -37.52 19.40 -11.44
CA PHE A 467 -36.47 19.20 -12.43
C PHE A 467 -35.19 19.97 -12.07
N LEU A 468 -35.30 21.24 -11.64
CA LEU A 468 -34.14 22.05 -11.22
C LEU A 468 -33.43 21.44 -10.00
N LEU A 469 -34.19 20.92 -9.03
CA LEU A 469 -33.63 20.23 -7.86
C LEU A 469 -32.94 18.91 -8.24
N TYR A 470 -33.51 18.14 -9.16
CA TYR A 470 -32.85 16.94 -9.70
C TYR A 470 -31.59 17.26 -10.49
N GLN A 471 -31.58 18.35 -11.25
CA GLN A 471 -30.39 18.82 -11.96
C GLN A 471 -29.26 19.17 -10.98
N PHE A 472 -29.57 19.87 -9.88
CA PHE A 472 -28.59 20.15 -8.83
C PHE A 472 -28.05 18.85 -8.19
N GLN A 473 -28.95 17.94 -7.84
CA GLN A 473 -28.61 16.63 -7.28
C GLN A 473 -27.71 15.80 -8.22
N LEU A 474 -27.97 15.84 -9.53
CA LEU A 474 -27.16 15.18 -10.55
C LEU A 474 -25.71 15.70 -10.55
N GLY A 475 -25.53 17.03 -10.48
CA GLY A 475 -24.22 17.68 -10.42
C GLY A 475 -23.42 17.26 -9.19
N GLU A 476 -24.05 17.28 -8.01
CA GLU A 476 -23.40 16.85 -6.76
C GLU A 476 -22.98 15.37 -6.78
N ASN A 477 -23.86 14.48 -7.28
CA ASN A 477 -23.53 13.06 -7.40
C ASN A 477 -22.33 12.83 -8.33
N LEU A 478 -22.25 13.55 -9.46
CA LEU A 478 -21.11 13.46 -10.38
C LEU A 478 -19.81 13.97 -9.76
N ARG A 479 -19.88 15.09 -9.01
CA ARG A 479 -18.72 15.66 -8.30
C ARG A 479 -18.14 14.66 -7.29
N GLU A 480 -18.99 14.10 -6.43
CA GLU A 480 -18.56 13.12 -5.43
C GLU A 480 -18.03 11.82 -6.06
N LEU A 481 -18.56 11.40 -7.22
CA LEU A 481 -18.01 10.25 -7.97
C LEU A 481 -16.58 10.51 -8.48
N GLY A 482 -16.26 11.76 -8.83
CA GLY A 482 -14.89 12.15 -9.20
C GLY A 482 -13.87 11.94 -8.07
N GLU A 483 -14.29 12.14 -6.81
CA GLU A 483 -13.43 11.99 -5.64
C GLU A 483 -13.12 10.52 -5.30
N VAL A 484 -13.98 9.58 -5.73
CA VAL A 484 -13.83 8.14 -5.47
C VAL A 484 -12.50 7.61 -6.00
N TRP A 485 -12.08 8.04 -7.18
CA TRP A 485 -10.84 7.56 -7.79
C TRP A 485 -9.61 7.92 -6.96
N ASN A 486 -9.50 9.19 -6.55
CA ASN A 486 -8.39 9.68 -5.72
C ASN A 486 -8.35 8.95 -4.38
N GLY A 487 -9.52 8.74 -3.78
CA GLY A 487 -9.68 7.92 -2.58
C GLY A 487 -9.14 6.50 -2.75
N LEU A 488 -9.57 5.80 -3.78
CA LEU A 488 -9.10 4.44 -4.06
C LEU A 488 -7.58 4.39 -4.31
N MET A 489 -6.99 5.42 -4.92
CA MET A 489 -5.53 5.48 -5.12
C MET A 489 -4.77 5.60 -3.79
N GLN A 490 -5.31 6.31 -2.80
CA GLN A 490 -4.73 6.34 -1.45
C GLN A 490 -4.73 4.95 -0.81
N ALA A 491 -5.83 4.20 -0.94
CA ALA A 491 -5.90 2.82 -0.45
C ALA A 491 -4.89 1.90 -1.19
N VAL A 492 -4.71 2.08 -2.49
CA VAL A 492 -3.69 1.36 -3.27
C VAL A 492 -2.29 1.66 -2.74
N GLY A 493 -1.97 2.94 -2.51
CA GLY A 493 -0.67 3.36 -1.98
C GLY A 493 -0.32 2.67 -0.65
N ALA A 494 -1.24 2.71 0.32
CA ALA A 494 -1.08 2.03 1.61
C ALA A 494 -0.98 0.50 1.47
N SER A 495 -1.72 -0.09 0.51
CA SER A 495 -1.73 -1.54 0.32
C SER A 495 -0.42 -2.13 -0.24
N ARG A 496 0.44 -1.34 -0.90
CA ARG A 496 1.65 -1.84 -1.58
C ARG A 496 2.58 -2.59 -0.64
N LYS A 497 3.06 -1.90 0.41
CA LYS A 497 3.98 -2.49 1.40
C LYS A 497 3.29 -3.55 2.26
N VAL A 498 2.02 -3.35 2.59
CA VAL A 498 1.23 -4.34 3.34
C VAL A 498 1.14 -5.66 2.58
N PHE A 499 0.83 -5.62 1.27
CA PHE A 499 0.77 -6.82 0.45
C PHE A 499 2.13 -7.42 0.17
N GLU A 500 3.18 -6.62 0.04
CA GLU A 500 4.56 -7.08 -0.03
C GLU A 500 4.90 -7.94 1.20
N PHE A 501 4.57 -7.47 2.41
CA PHE A 501 4.81 -8.24 3.65
C PHE A 501 3.90 -9.45 3.80
N ILE A 502 2.64 -9.38 3.34
CA ILE A 502 1.72 -10.53 3.36
C ILE A 502 2.19 -11.64 2.41
N ASP A 503 2.72 -11.29 1.24
CA ASP A 503 3.13 -12.26 0.22
C ASP A 503 4.58 -12.73 0.35
N ARG A 504 5.40 -12.01 1.12
CA ARG A 504 6.80 -12.37 1.36
C ARG A 504 6.87 -13.77 1.95
N LYS A 505 7.47 -14.67 1.18
CA LYS A 505 7.85 -15.99 1.68
C LYS A 505 9.15 -15.84 2.48
N PRO A 506 9.24 -16.42 3.68
CA PRO A 506 10.48 -16.42 4.45
C PRO A 506 11.63 -17.00 3.63
N GLN A 507 12.83 -16.44 3.76
CA GLN A 507 14.02 -16.96 3.09
C GLN A 507 14.47 -18.26 3.75
N VAL A 508 14.56 -18.26 5.08
CA VAL A 508 14.81 -19.46 5.90
C VAL A 508 13.46 -20.10 6.18
N VAL A 509 13.19 -21.27 5.60
CA VAL A 509 11.90 -21.95 5.75
C VAL A 509 12.05 -23.18 6.64
N ASN A 510 11.41 -23.13 7.81
CA ASN A 510 11.32 -24.23 8.76
C ASN A 510 10.43 -25.38 8.26
N ARG A 511 10.91 -26.17 7.28
CA ARG A 511 10.22 -27.35 6.69
C ARG A 511 10.75 -28.70 7.16
N GLY A 512 11.76 -28.70 8.00
CA GLY A 512 12.33 -29.92 8.54
C GLY A 512 11.26 -30.81 9.21
N LYS A 513 11.44 -32.12 9.07
CA LYS A 513 10.49 -33.14 9.58
C LYS A 513 11.13 -34.06 10.60
N THR A 514 12.45 -33.98 10.77
CA THR A 514 13.19 -34.87 11.66
C THR A 514 12.76 -34.57 13.10
N LYS A 515 12.18 -35.60 13.73
CA LYS A 515 11.83 -35.66 15.14
C LYS A 515 12.35 -36.98 15.67
N PHE A 516 12.92 -36.94 16.87
CA PHE A 516 13.32 -38.16 17.55
C PHE A 516 12.17 -38.62 18.45
N ASP A 517 11.39 -39.58 17.95
CA ASP A 517 10.22 -40.13 18.63
C ASP A 517 10.64 -41.32 19.50
N GLY A 518 11.13 -41.03 20.72
CA GLY A 518 11.33 -41.96 21.85
C GLY A 518 12.35 -43.10 21.71
N SER A 519 12.66 -43.55 20.49
CA SER A 519 13.48 -44.73 20.17
C SER A 519 14.97 -44.42 19.97
N LYS A 520 15.31 -43.17 19.65
CA LYS A 520 16.66 -42.62 19.65
C LYS A 520 16.62 -41.32 20.45
N LYS A 521 17.46 -41.19 21.47
CA LYS A 521 17.65 -39.93 22.18
C LYS A 521 18.66 -39.08 21.41
N LEU A 522 18.44 -37.78 21.38
CA LEU A 522 19.43 -36.83 20.88
C LEU A 522 20.63 -36.86 21.85
N GLU A 523 21.83 -37.06 21.32
CA GLU A 523 23.06 -37.09 22.10
C GLU A 523 23.65 -35.67 22.26
N GLY A 524 23.37 -34.79 21.30
CA GLY A 524 23.75 -33.38 21.38
C GLY A 524 25.15 -33.08 20.84
N LYS A 525 25.64 -33.84 19.88
CA LYS A 525 26.90 -33.58 19.17
C LYS A 525 26.71 -32.46 18.15
N ILE A 526 27.52 -31.40 18.22
CA ILE A 526 27.44 -30.26 17.29
C ILE A 526 28.66 -30.27 16.37
N GLU A 527 28.46 -30.14 15.06
CA GLU A 527 29.54 -30.06 14.07
C GLU A 527 29.33 -28.86 13.13
N PHE A 528 30.33 -27.99 13.05
CA PHE A 528 30.46 -26.97 12.02
C PHE A 528 31.44 -27.48 10.96
N LYS A 529 31.01 -27.53 9.68
CA LYS A 529 31.84 -28.00 8.56
C LYS A 529 31.96 -26.93 7.49
N ASN A 530 33.14 -26.32 7.41
CA ASN A 530 33.55 -25.38 6.38
C ASN A 530 32.55 -24.22 6.18
N VAL A 531 32.08 -23.65 7.29
CA VAL A 531 30.98 -22.70 7.28
C VAL A 531 31.46 -21.30 6.86
N CYS A 532 30.82 -20.76 5.82
CA CYS A 532 30.95 -19.36 5.42
C CYS A 532 29.60 -18.65 5.55
N PHE A 533 29.61 -17.43 6.09
CA PHE A 533 28.39 -16.68 6.35
C PHE A 533 28.63 -15.17 6.40
N SER A 534 27.69 -14.43 5.82
CA SER A 534 27.59 -12.97 5.88
C SER A 534 26.17 -12.58 6.29
N TYR A 535 26.01 -11.53 7.10
CA TYR A 535 24.67 -11.06 7.46
C TYR A 535 23.96 -10.44 6.25
N PRO A 536 22.64 -10.63 6.10
CA PRO A 536 21.88 -10.06 4.98
C PRO A 536 21.93 -8.52 4.90
N THR A 537 22.27 -7.84 5.98
CA THR A 537 22.45 -6.38 6.04
C THR A 537 23.79 -5.92 5.47
N LYS A 538 24.79 -6.80 5.41
CA LYS A 538 26.16 -6.54 4.92
C LYS A 538 26.70 -7.77 4.18
N PRO A 539 26.18 -8.10 2.99
CA PRO A 539 26.61 -9.28 2.23
C PRO A 539 28.09 -9.23 1.82
N ASP A 540 28.66 -8.05 1.65
CA ASP A 540 30.07 -7.88 1.24
C ASP A 540 31.07 -8.07 2.38
N CYS A 541 30.60 -8.29 3.62
CA CYS A 541 31.44 -8.46 4.79
C CYS A 541 31.28 -9.88 5.36
N PRO A 542 32.12 -10.84 4.92
CA PRO A 542 32.05 -12.21 5.41
C PRO A 542 32.47 -12.26 6.89
N VAL A 543 31.51 -12.64 7.75
CA VAL A 543 31.73 -12.78 9.20
C VAL A 543 32.38 -14.12 9.52
N MET A 544 32.04 -15.17 8.77
CA MET A 544 32.68 -16.48 8.86
C MET A 544 33.31 -16.86 7.53
N GLN A 545 34.52 -17.40 7.62
CA GLN A 545 35.35 -17.79 6.48
C GLN A 545 35.94 -19.18 6.77
N ASP A 546 35.21 -20.24 6.45
CA ASP A 546 35.66 -21.62 6.60
C ASP A 546 35.78 -22.09 8.07
N VAL A 547 34.80 -21.73 8.91
CA VAL A 547 34.74 -22.15 10.32
C VAL A 547 34.41 -23.64 10.40
N SER A 548 35.28 -24.42 11.05
CA SER A 548 35.10 -25.86 11.29
C SER A 548 35.51 -26.24 12.70
N PHE A 549 34.61 -26.86 13.46
CA PHE A 549 34.88 -27.40 14.79
C PHE A 549 33.82 -28.42 15.19
N THR A 550 34.09 -29.17 16.26
CA THR A 550 33.16 -30.16 16.81
C THR A 550 33.06 -30.03 18.33
N VAL A 551 31.84 -30.16 18.83
CA VAL A 551 31.48 -30.24 20.25
C VAL A 551 30.90 -31.62 20.52
N ASN A 552 31.49 -32.37 21.43
CA ASN A 552 31.05 -33.72 21.77
C ASN A 552 29.87 -33.69 22.76
N PRO A 553 29.07 -34.76 22.81
CA PRO A 553 27.99 -34.92 23.78
C PRO A 553 28.46 -34.70 25.23
N GLY A 554 27.78 -33.82 25.96
CA GLY A 554 28.07 -33.54 27.37
C GLY A 554 29.32 -32.69 27.63
N GLU A 555 29.98 -32.20 26.57
CA GLU A 555 31.18 -31.34 26.65
C GLU A 555 30.77 -29.87 26.83
N VAL A 556 31.50 -29.14 27.68
CA VAL A 556 31.39 -27.69 27.85
C VAL A 556 32.46 -27.00 26.99
N VAL A 557 32.03 -26.32 25.93
CA VAL A 557 32.92 -25.66 24.96
C VAL A 557 32.80 -24.15 25.03
N ALA A 558 33.91 -23.46 25.25
CA ALA A 558 33.98 -22.00 25.27
C ALA A 558 34.46 -21.43 23.93
N LEU A 559 33.68 -20.53 23.33
CA LEU A 559 34.06 -19.71 22.19
C LEU A 559 34.67 -18.40 22.68
N VAL A 560 35.94 -18.17 22.33
CA VAL A 560 36.71 -16.99 22.76
C VAL A 560 37.28 -16.27 21.53
N GLY A 561 37.41 -14.95 21.60
CA GLY A 561 37.98 -14.18 20.51
C GLY A 561 37.60 -12.70 20.56
N PRO A 562 38.25 -11.85 19.75
CA PRO A 562 37.90 -10.43 19.66
C PRO A 562 36.43 -10.21 19.25
N SER A 563 35.88 -9.04 19.59
CA SER A 563 34.55 -8.64 19.14
C SER A 563 34.48 -8.61 17.62
N GLY A 564 33.37 -9.10 17.05
CA GLY A 564 33.21 -9.22 15.59
C GLY A 564 33.86 -10.46 14.96
N GLY A 565 34.43 -11.37 15.75
CA GLY A 565 35.01 -12.63 15.24
C GLY A 565 33.99 -13.67 14.74
N GLY A 566 32.68 -13.47 14.95
CA GLY A 566 31.62 -14.40 14.53
C GLY A 566 31.09 -15.34 15.61
N LYS A 567 31.44 -15.15 16.89
CA LYS A 567 31.03 -16.02 18.01
C LYS A 567 29.50 -16.16 18.13
N SER A 568 28.77 -15.06 18.28
CA SER A 568 27.30 -15.07 18.37
C SER A 568 26.64 -15.53 17.07
N SER A 569 27.33 -15.37 15.94
CA SER A 569 26.86 -15.91 14.64
C SER A 569 26.88 -17.44 14.62
N CYS A 570 27.76 -18.12 15.38
CA CYS A 570 27.71 -19.58 15.54
C CYS A 570 26.40 -20.01 16.21
N ILE A 571 26.03 -19.34 17.31
CA ILE A 571 24.77 -19.58 18.02
C ILE A 571 23.58 -19.32 17.10
N ALA A 572 23.59 -18.21 16.35
CA ALA A 572 22.49 -17.85 15.47
C ALA A 572 22.25 -18.88 14.35
N MET A 573 23.30 -19.52 13.81
CA MET A 573 23.12 -20.62 12.85
C MET A 573 22.68 -21.91 13.52
N LEU A 574 23.13 -22.18 14.75
CA LEU A 574 22.71 -23.35 15.52
C LEU A 574 21.21 -23.29 15.88
N GLU A 575 20.70 -22.10 16.16
CA GLU A 575 19.27 -21.81 16.34
C GLU A 575 18.49 -21.71 15.01
N HIS A 576 19.13 -21.99 13.87
CA HIS A 576 18.52 -21.87 12.54
C HIS A 576 17.90 -20.49 12.24
N PHE A 577 18.45 -19.42 12.82
CA PHE A 577 18.03 -18.05 12.51
C PHE A 577 18.56 -17.58 11.15
N TYR A 578 19.70 -18.16 10.75
CA TYR A 578 20.39 -17.92 9.49
C TYR A 578 20.86 -19.24 8.88
N GLU A 579 20.86 -19.31 7.56
CA GLU A 579 21.49 -20.41 6.81
C GLU A 579 22.90 -19.99 6.35
N PRO A 580 23.89 -20.90 6.40
CA PRO A 580 25.22 -20.62 5.89
C PRO A 580 25.22 -20.53 4.35
N GLU A 581 26.07 -19.67 3.79
CA GLU A 581 26.24 -19.55 2.33
C GLU A 581 26.98 -20.76 1.74
N ARG A 582 27.93 -21.30 2.51
CA ARG A 582 28.71 -22.50 2.19
C ARG A 582 28.97 -23.28 3.47
N GLY A 583 29.10 -24.59 3.33
CA GLY A 583 29.30 -25.49 4.48
C GLY A 583 27.98 -25.91 5.11
N GLN A 584 28.05 -26.60 6.23
CA GLN A 584 26.87 -27.11 6.94
C GLN A 584 27.09 -27.08 8.45
N VAL A 585 26.01 -26.81 9.18
CA VAL A 585 25.95 -26.99 10.64
C VAL A 585 25.08 -28.22 10.90
N LEU A 586 25.59 -29.14 11.71
CA LEU A 586 24.99 -30.44 11.98
C LEU A 586 24.76 -30.61 13.48
N LEU A 587 23.66 -31.26 13.83
CA LEU A 587 23.35 -31.75 15.17
C LEU A 587 23.14 -33.26 15.08
N ASP A 588 23.94 -34.05 15.79
CA ASP A 588 24.00 -35.52 15.72
C ASP A 588 24.16 -36.05 14.27
N GLY A 589 24.94 -35.34 13.47
CA GLY A 589 25.21 -35.68 12.06
C GLY A 589 24.08 -35.34 11.08
N VAL A 590 22.97 -34.77 11.54
CA VAL A 590 21.85 -34.30 10.70
C VAL A 590 21.95 -32.78 10.53
N PRO A 591 21.80 -32.23 9.31
CA PRO A 591 21.77 -30.78 9.10
C PRO A 591 20.63 -30.09 9.84
N ILE A 592 20.91 -28.92 10.40
CA ILE A 592 19.95 -28.18 11.24
C ILE A 592 18.64 -27.90 10.51
N HIS A 593 18.70 -27.55 9.23
CA HIS A 593 17.52 -27.22 8.42
C HIS A 593 16.56 -28.42 8.20
N GLU A 594 17.00 -29.66 8.44
CA GLU A 594 16.18 -30.87 8.33
C GLU A 594 15.35 -31.15 9.60
N TYR A 595 15.67 -30.52 10.72
CA TYR A 595 14.94 -30.68 11.98
C TYR A 595 13.60 -29.93 11.97
N ASP A 596 12.59 -30.54 12.58
CA ASP A 596 11.36 -29.81 12.90
C ASP A 596 11.68 -28.67 13.87
N HIS A 597 11.30 -27.44 13.49
CA HIS A 597 11.65 -26.23 14.23
C HIS A 597 11.19 -26.26 15.69
N LYS A 598 9.98 -26.76 15.98
CA LYS A 598 9.51 -26.86 17.38
C LYS A 598 10.35 -27.85 18.17
N PHE A 599 10.69 -28.98 17.56
CA PHE A 599 11.55 -29.98 18.18
C PHE A 599 12.95 -29.43 18.45
N LEU A 600 13.58 -28.78 17.46
CA LEU A 600 14.91 -28.17 17.59
C LEU A 600 14.96 -27.21 18.78
N HIS A 601 14.05 -26.23 18.86
CA HIS A 601 14.04 -25.23 19.96
C HIS A 601 13.48 -25.76 21.29
N THR A 602 13.05 -27.02 21.34
CA THR A 602 12.79 -27.72 22.61
C THR A 602 14.08 -28.38 23.11
N GLN A 603 14.91 -28.91 22.20
CA GLN A 603 16.15 -29.61 22.54
C GLN A 603 17.37 -28.69 22.64
N VAL A 604 17.34 -27.54 21.96
CA VAL A 604 18.37 -26.49 21.97
C VAL A 604 17.76 -25.27 22.64
N ALA A 605 18.39 -24.79 23.72
CA ALA A 605 17.91 -23.63 24.46
C ALA A 605 18.97 -22.53 24.55
N LEU A 606 18.59 -21.32 24.15
CA LEU A 606 19.41 -20.12 24.21
C LEU A 606 19.14 -19.29 25.47
N VAL A 607 20.22 -18.91 26.15
CA VAL A 607 20.27 -17.81 27.12
C VAL A 607 21.10 -16.69 26.51
N GLY A 608 20.41 -15.66 26.03
CA GLY A 608 21.05 -14.49 25.39
C GLY A 608 21.65 -13.49 26.39
N GLN A 609 22.44 -12.57 25.85
CA GLN A 609 23.13 -11.51 26.58
C GLN A 609 22.16 -10.55 27.30
N GLU A 610 21.13 -10.09 26.58
CA GLU A 610 20.06 -9.26 27.13
C GLU A 610 18.73 -10.04 27.17
N PRO A 611 18.35 -10.60 28.33
CA PRO A 611 17.16 -11.42 28.47
C PRO A 611 15.90 -10.54 28.37
N VAL A 612 15.14 -10.73 27.29
CA VAL A 612 13.84 -10.07 27.13
C VAL A 612 12.76 -10.90 27.82
N LEU A 613 11.99 -10.24 28.69
CA LEU A 613 10.78 -10.79 29.30
C LEU A 613 9.53 -10.12 28.71
N TYR A 614 8.46 -10.88 28.56
CA TYR A 614 7.16 -10.38 28.11
C TYR A 614 6.37 -9.83 29.29
N SER A 615 5.53 -8.80 29.04
CA SER A 615 4.65 -8.18 30.06
C SER A 615 3.51 -9.14 30.46
N ARG A 616 3.88 -10.11 31.31
CA ARG A 616 3.13 -11.29 31.73
C ARG A 616 3.65 -11.74 33.10
N SER A 617 3.01 -12.72 33.74
CA SER A 617 3.51 -13.23 35.02
C SER A 617 4.87 -13.91 34.88
N VAL A 618 5.62 -14.02 35.99
CA VAL A 618 6.89 -14.77 36.01
C VAL A 618 6.67 -16.21 35.55
N ARG A 619 5.59 -16.84 36.01
CA ARG A 619 5.19 -18.19 35.58
C ARG A 619 5.06 -18.30 34.06
N GLU A 620 4.30 -17.40 33.45
CA GLU A 620 4.07 -17.38 32.00
C GLU A 620 5.34 -17.07 31.19
N ASN A 621 6.28 -16.32 31.78
CA ASN A 621 7.59 -16.10 31.17
C ASN A 621 8.45 -17.36 31.22
N ILE A 622 8.46 -18.11 32.33
CA ILE A 622 9.24 -19.35 32.45
C ILE A 622 8.67 -20.41 31.49
N SER A 623 7.35 -20.64 31.47
CA SER A 623 6.70 -21.65 30.62
C SER A 623 6.52 -21.23 29.15
N TYR A 624 7.13 -20.12 28.73
CA TYR A 624 6.90 -19.54 27.40
C TYR A 624 7.21 -20.53 26.26
N GLY A 625 6.20 -20.84 25.45
CA GLY A 625 6.34 -21.72 24.28
C GLY A 625 6.38 -23.23 24.60
N VAL A 626 6.18 -23.63 25.86
CA VAL A 626 6.09 -25.05 26.25
C VAL A 626 4.64 -25.37 26.61
N GLU A 627 4.09 -26.42 26.00
CA GLU A 627 2.71 -26.85 26.25
C GLU A 627 2.65 -27.76 27.49
N ASN A 628 1.58 -27.61 28.30
CA ASN A 628 1.26 -28.47 29.46
C ASN A 628 2.30 -28.53 30.61
N VAL A 629 3.04 -27.44 30.87
CA VAL A 629 3.98 -27.38 32.00
C VAL A 629 3.24 -27.29 33.34
N THR A 630 3.58 -28.17 34.29
CA THR A 630 3.00 -28.13 35.64
C THR A 630 3.62 -27.00 36.48
N VAL A 631 2.92 -26.58 37.55
CA VAL A 631 3.47 -25.55 38.47
C VAL A 631 4.77 -26.05 39.11
N ASP A 632 4.81 -27.33 39.49
CA ASP A 632 6.00 -27.96 40.08
C ASP A 632 7.21 -27.93 39.15
N GLU A 633 7.01 -28.12 37.84
CA GLU A 633 8.09 -28.02 36.85
C GLU A 633 8.64 -26.59 36.74
N VAL A 634 7.77 -25.58 36.78
CA VAL A 634 8.17 -24.17 36.80
C VAL A 634 8.93 -23.84 38.08
N GLU A 635 8.47 -24.30 39.23
CA GLU A 635 9.15 -24.10 40.51
C GLU A 635 10.51 -24.78 40.55
N ASN A 636 10.59 -26.02 40.06
CA ASN A 636 11.85 -26.75 39.99
C ASN A 636 12.85 -26.06 39.06
N ALA A 637 12.43 -25.60 37.88
CA ALA A 637 13.28 -24.84 36.97
C ALA A 637 13.76 -23.51 37.60
N ALA A 638 12.89 -22.83 38.34
CA ALA A 638 13.25 -21.61 39.07
C ALA A 638 14.21 -21.88 40.25
N LYS A 639 14.09 -23.01 40.94
CA LYS A 639 15.04 -23.42 42.00
C LYS A 639 16.42 -23.70 41.40
N LEU A 640 16.46 -24.44 40.28
CA LEU A 640 17.70 -24.72 39.55
C LEU A 640 18.39 -23.44 39.06
N ALA A 641 17.62 -22.42 38.67
CA ALA A 641 18.13 -21.13 38.22
C ALA A 641 18.44 -20.13 39.34
N ASN A 642 18.44 -20.55 40.62
CA ASN A 642 18.54 -19.67 41.79
C ASN A 642 17.52 -18.51 41.78
N ALA A 643 16.36 -18.70 41.14
CA ALA A 643 15.33 -17.67 40.99
C ALA A 643 14.19 -17.78 42.01
N HIS A 644 13.97 -18.96 42.58
CA HIS A 644 12.83 -19.24 43.45
C HIS A 644 12.67 -18.24 44.61
N ASN A 645 13.74 -17.99 45.37
CA ASN A 645 13.68 -17.18 46.58
C ASN A 645 13.18 -15.75 46.30
N PHE A 646 13.79 -15.05 45.34
CA PHE A 646 13.38 -13.68 45.04
C PHE A 646 11.98 -13.62 44.41
N ILE A 647 11.56 -14.68 43.68
CA ILE A 647 10.21 -14.76 43.13
C ILE A 647 9.21 -14.89 44.29
N THR A 648 9.45 -15.77 45.25
CA THR A 648 8.57 -15.97 46.43
C THR A 648 8.55 -14.78 47.37
N ASP A 649 9.62 -13.97 47.40
CA ASP A 649 9.69 -12.74 48.19
C ASP A 649 8.81 -11.61 47.62
N THR A 650 8.35 -11.72 46.37
CA THR A 650 7.39 -10.77 45.80
C THR A 650 5.98 -11.00 46.33
N THR A 651 5.17 -9.94 46.42
CA THR A 651 3.81 -9.98 46.99
C THR A 651 2.88 -10.99 46.30
N ASN A 652 3.07 -11.25 45.01
CA ASN A 652 2.25 -12.18 44.22
C ASN A 652 3.02 -13.43 43.79
N GLY A 653 4.23 -13.67 44.31
CA GLY A 653 5.02 -14.84 43.97
C GLY A 653 5.25 -15.02 42.46
N TYR A 654 4.93 -16.22 41.96
CA TYR A 654 5.01 -16.57 40.53
C TYR A 654 3.99 -15.85 39.63
N GLU A 655 2.93 -15.28 40.22
CA GLU A 655 1.92 -14.50 39.49
C GLU A 655 2.29 -13.01 39.41
N THR A 656 3.44 -12.61 39.95
CA THR A 656 3.99 -11.25 39.79
C THR A 656 4.22 -10.94 38.30
N ASN A 657 3.67 -9.82 37.83
CA ASN A 657 3.90 -9.33 36.48
C ASN A 657 5.30 -8.70 36.39
N VAL A 658 6.04 -8.98 35.32
CA VAL A 658 7.41 -8.48 35.14
C VAL A 658 7.48 -7.12 34.43
N GLY A 659 6.37 -6.65 33.85
CA GLY A 659 6.28 -5.40 33.09
C GLY A 659 6.86 -5.48 31.68
N GLU A 660 6.76 -4.37 30.92
CA GLU A 660 7.24 -4.29 29.54
C GLU A 660 8.76 -4.51 29.47
N LYS A 661 9.22 -5.50 28.68
CA LYS A 661 10.62 -5.93 28.61
C LYS A 661 11.24 -6.24 29.99
N GLY A 662 10.42 -6.69 30.94
CA GLY A 662 10.84 -6.99 32.30
C GLY A 662 11.23 -5.76 33.12
N SER A 663 10.72 -4.56 32.82
CA SER A 663 11.12 -3.31 33.49
C SER A 663 11.02 -3.31 35.03
N GLN A 664 10.24 -4.22 35.61
CA GLN A 664 10.07 -4.35 37.06
C GLN A 664 11.07 -5.30 37.73
N MET A 665 12.00 -5.88 36.96
CA MET A 665 13.02 -6.82 37.44
C MET A 665 14.43 -6.26 37.22
N SER A 666 15.35 -6.54 38.14
CA SER A 666 16.78 -6.20 37.97
C SER A 666 17.41 -7.03 36.85
N GLY A 667 18.56 -6.59 36.31
CA GLY A 667 19.28 -7.34 35.26
C GLY A 667 19.53 -8.80 35.64
N GLY A 668 20.06 -9.04 36.85
CA GLY A 668 20.32 -10.38 37.37
C GLY A 668 19.05 -11.22 37.60
N GLN A 669 17.94 -10.60 37.98
CA GLN A 669 16.65 -11.28 38.09
C GLN A 669 16.13 -11.70 36.71
N LYS A 670 16.22 -10.82 35.70
CA LYS A 670 15.81 -11.15 34.32
C LYS A 670 16.64 -12.31 33.78
N GLN A 671 17.95 -12.32 34.04
CA GLN A 671 18.84 -13.39 33.59
C GLN A 671 18.44 -14.73 34.21
N ARG A 672 18.24 -14.78 35.53
CA ARG A 672 17.80 -16.01 36.22
C ARG A 672 16.44 -16.51 35.75
N ILE A 673 15.49 -15.62 35.45
CA ILE A 673 14.20 -16.01 34.83
C ILE A 673 14.42 -16.56 33.41
N ALA A 674 15.34 -15.99 32.64
CA ALA A 674 15.68 -16.51 31.31
C ALA A 674 16.35 -17.89 31.37
N ILE A 675 17.21 -18.13 32.36
CA ILE A 675 17.81 -19.44 32.63
C ILE A 675 16.72 -20.45 33.02
N ALA A 676 15.80 -20.09 33.93
CA ALA A 676 14.66 -20.95 34.28
C ALA A 676 13.81 -21.29 33.04
N ARG A 677 13.56 -20.31 32.17
CA ARG A 677 12.86 -20.49 30.88
C ARG A 677 13.60 -21.42 29.92
N ALA A 678 14.93 -21.46 29.95
CA ALA A 678 15.71 -22.43 29.19
C ALA A 678 15.61 -23.85 29.82
N LEU A 679 15.80 -23.96 31.13
CA LEU A 679 15.85 -25.22 31.85
C LEU A 679 14.51 -25.97 31.91
N VAL A 680 13.38 -25.26 31.92
CA VAL A 680 12.05 -25.89 31.94
C VAL A 680 11.80 -26.77 30.71
N ARG A 681 12.52 -26.53 29.60
CA ARG A 681 12.43 -27.33 28.37
C ARG A 681 13.16 -28.66 28.44
N ARG A 682 14.01 -28.86 29.46
CA ARG A 682 14.97 -29.99 29.55
C ARG A 682 15.78 -30.16 28.24
N PRO A 683 16.51 -29.11 27.83
CA PRO A 683 17.28 -29.15 26.59
C PRO A 683 18.40 -30.19 26.67
N VAL A 684 18.86 -30.69 25.53
CA VAL A 684 20.09 -31.49 25.41
C VAL A 684 21.28 -30.59 25.14
N VAL A 685 21.06 -29.48 24.43
CA VAL A 685 22.07 -28.47 24.11
C VAL A 685 21.70 -27.14 24.76
N LEU A 686 22.62 -26.57 25.52
CA LEU A 686 22.49 -25.25 26.13
C LEU A 686 23.44 -24.24 25.47
N LEU A 687 22.90 -23.14 24.96
CA LEU A 687 23.65 -22.06 24.34
C LEU A 687 23.66 -20.85 25.26
N LEU A 688 24.86 -20.38 25.61
CA LEU A 688 25.06 -19.27 26.54
C LEU A 688 25.80 -18.14 25.81
N ASP A 689 25.09 -17.09 25.41
CA ASP A 689 25.67 -15.93 24.71
C ASP A 689 25.90 -14.79 25.71
N GLU A 690 27.12 -14.65 26.23
CA GLU A 690 27.52 -13.58 27.16
C GLU A 690 26.58 -13.40 28.37
N ALA A 691 26.05 -14.50 28.90
CA ALA A 691 24.98 -14.50 29.91
C ALA A 691 25.32 -13.78 31.24
N THR A 692 26.58 -13.40 31.48
CA THR A 692 27.03 -12.71 32.70
C THR A 692 27.60 -11.31 32.45
N SER A 693 27.71 -10.84 31.21
CA SER A 693 28.52 -9.65 30.87
C SER A 693 27.93 -8.32 31.36
N ALA A 694 26.62 -8.26 31.55
CA ALA A 694 25.87 -7.04 31.88
C ALA A 694 25.40 -6.97 33.34
N LEU A 695 25.96 -7.81 34.22
CA LEU A 695 25.54 -7.97 35.62
C LEU A 695 26.53 -7.33 36.59
N ASP A 696 26.03 -6.86 37.73
CA ASP A 696 26.83 -6.54 38.91
C ASP A 696 27.44 -7.82 39.51
N SER A 697 28.56 -7.68 40.23
CA SER A 697 29.36 -8.83 40.71
C SER A 697 28.59 -9.81 41.60
N GLU A 698 27.64 -9.33 42.41
CA GLU A 698 26.80 -10.19 43.27
C GLU A 698 25.80 -11.00 42.42
N SER A 699 25.09 -10.32 41.51
CA SER A 699 24.19 -10.99 40.56
C SER A 699 24.92 -11.95 39.62
N GLU A 700 26.14 -11.60 39.19
CA GLU A 700 26.99 -12.44 38.35
C GLU A 700 27.34 -13.76 39.05
N HIS A 701 27.74 -13.71 40.32
CA HIS A 701 28.06 -14.92 41.08
C HIS A 701 26.86 -15.88 41.19
N LEU A 702 25.67 -15.34 41.51
CA LEU A 702 24.44 -16.14 41.60
C LEU A 702 24.02 -16.76 40.26
N VAL A 703 24.25 -16.05 39.16
CA VAL A 703 23.98 -16.53 37.80
C VAL A 703 25.00 -17.59 37.38
N GLN A 704 26.29 -17.39 37.65
CA GLN A 704 27.33 -18.39 37.38
C GLN A 704 27.10 -19.67 38.19
N GLU A 705 26.72 -19.56 39.46
CA GLU A 705 26.38 -20.72 40.29
C GLU A 705 25.17 -21.48 39.73
N ALA A 706 24.15 -20.76 39.25
CA ALA A 706 23.00 -21.36 38.59
C ALA A 706 23.40 -22.06 37.28
N ILE A 707 24.29 -21.47 36.48
CA ILE A 707 24.78 -22.08 35.25
C ILE A 707 25.59 -23.34 35.59
N SER A 708 26.60 -23.24 36.46
CA SER A 708 27.56 -24.32 36.77
C SER A 708 26.88 -25.58 37.34
N LYS A 709 25.88 -25.41 38.23
CA LYS A 709 25.06 -26.52 38.75
C LYS A 709 24.29 -27.28 37.68
N ASN A 710 23.98 -26.62 36.56
CA ASN A 710 23.16 -27.16 35.48
C ASN A 710 23.98 -27.49 34.21
N LEU A 711 25.31 -27.32 34.21
CA LEU A 711 26.16 -27.71 33.07
C LEU A 711 26.25 -29.24 32.92
N SER A 712 26.28 -29.96 34.03
CA SER A 712 26.47 -31.42 34.02
C SER A 712 25.33 -32.13 33.28
N GLY A 713 25.68 -33.01 32.33
CA GLY A 713 24.71 -33.80 31.56
C GLY A 713 24.14 -33.12 30.31
N HIS A 714 24.58 -31.90 29.99
CA HIS A 714 24.17 -31.14 28.81
C HIS A 714 25.37 -30.87 27.91
N THR A 715 25.19 -30.83 26.60
CA THR A 715 26.22 -30.24 25.72
C THR A 715 26.10 -28.72 25.81
N VAL A 716 27.18 -28.02 26.13
CA VAL A 716 27.12 -26.57 26.38
C VAL A 716 28.06 -25.84 25.44
N LEU A 717 27.53 -24.84 24.74
CA LEU A 717 28.31 -23.90 23.95
C LEU A 717 28.20 -22.51 24.56
N VAL A 718 29.29 -22.01 25.14
CA VAL A 718 29.33 -20.72 25.85
C VAL A 718 30.22 -19.72 25.14
N ILE A 719 29.72 -18.51 24.91
CA ILE A 719 30.54 -17.38 24.48
C ILE A 719 31.00 -16.66 25.73
N ALA A 720 32.29 -16.81 26.04
CA ALA A 720 32.84 -16.36 27.30
C ALA A 720 33.72 -15.11 27.12
N HIS A 721 33.40 -14.09 27.90
CA HIS A 721 34.17 -12.85 28.05
C HIS A 721 34.77 -12.70 29.47
N ARG A 722 34.65 -13.73 30.31
CA ARG A 722 35.18 -13.79 31.67
C ARG A 722 36.09 -15.00 31.83
N LEU A 723 37.25 -14.80 32.47
CA LEU A 723 38.27 -15.83 32.60
C LEU A 723 37.76 -17.05 33.38
N SER A 724 36.98 -16.85 34.45
CA SER A 724 36.40 -17.92 35.27
C SER A 724 35.48 -18.86 34.48
N THR A 725 34.79 -18.36 33.45
CA THR A 725 33.94 -19.18 32.58
C THR A 725 34.76 -19.95 31.55
N VAL A 726 35.89 -19.38 31.12
CA VAL A 726 36.82 -20.00 30.15
C VAL A 726 37.64 -21.10 30.81
N GLU A 727 38.11 -20.90 32.04
CA GLU A 727 38.95 -21.84 32.78
C GLU A 727 38.23 -23.16 33.09
N ASN A 728 36.92 -23.08 33.36
CA ASN A 728 36.08 -24.24 33.67
C ASN A 728 35.55 -24.99 32.42
N ALA A 729 35.93 -24.58 31.21
CA ALA A 729 35.51 -25.25 29.98
C ALA A 729 36.39 -26.47 29.69
N ASP A 730 35.78 -27.58 29.26
CA ASP A 730 36.49 -28.79 28.84
C ASP A 730 37.37 -28.52 27.62
N LYS A 731 36.91 -27.61 26.75
CA LYS A 731 37.57 -27.24 25.51
C LYS A 731 37.29 -25.79 25.13
N ILE A 732 38.31 -25.13 24.59
CA ILE A 732 38.25 -23.73 24.19
C ILE A 732 38.53 -23.65 22.70
N ILE A 733 37.71 -22.88 21.99
CA ILE A 733 37.83 -22.59 20.56
C ILE A 733 38.03 -21.09 20.38
N VAL A 734 39.16 -20.72 19.81
CA VAL A 734 39.54 -19.34 19.59
C VAL A 734 39.20 -18.96 18.16
N ILE A 735 38.23 -18.06 18.00
CA ILE A 735 37.77 -17.58 16.70
C ILE A 735 38.32 -16.19 16.44
N ASN A 736 39.02 -16.03 15.32
CA ASN A 736 39.59 -14.77 14.89
C ASN A 736 39.32 -14.52 13.40
N HIS A 737 38.86 -13.33 13.05
CA HIS A 737 38.51 -12.94 11.67
C HIS A 737 37.67 -14.00 10.92
N GLY A 738 36.74 -14.65 11.62
CA GLY A 738 35.86 -15.66 11.03
C GLY A 738 36.52 -17.01 10.77
N ARG A 739 37.65 -17.33 11.41
CA ARG A 739 38.34 -18.64 11.33
C ARG A 739 38.64 -19.19 12.72
N VAL A 740 38.68 -20.51 12.85
CA VAL A 740 39.19 -21.17 14.05
C VAL A 740 40.72 -21.12 14.01
N GLU A 741 41.32 -20.37 14.92
CA GLU A 741 42.78 -20.16 14.97
C GLU A 741 43.46 -21.12 15.95
N GLN A 742 42.84 -21.37 17.10
CA GLN A 742 43.35 -22.28 18.13
C GLN A 742 42.20 -23.08 18.75
N GLU A 743 42.48 -24.32 19.13
CA GLU A 743 41.56 -25.22 19.80
C GLU A 743 42.35 -26.08 20.82
N GLY A 744 41.83 -26.25 22.03
CA GLY A 744 42.49 -27.05 23.07
C GLY A 744 41.95 -26.79 24.49
N VAL A 745 42.60 -27.39 25.48
CA VAL A 745 42.27 -27.19 26.91
C VAL A 745 42.97 -25.93 27.43
N TYR A 746 42.43 -25.32 28.49
CA TYR A 746 42.97 -24.07 29.08
C TYR A 746 44.48 -24.11 29.35
N SER A 747 44.98 -25.15 30.01
CA SER A 747 46.40 -25.30 30.35
C SER A 747 47.30 -25.28 29.12
N GLU A 748 46.90 -25.96 28.04
CA GLU A 748 47.68 -26.04 26.80
C GLU A 748 47.71 -24.71 26.04
N LEU A 749 46.59 -23.99 25.99
CA LEU A 749 46.46 -22.73 25.27
C LEU A 749 47.07 -21.55 26.04
N ALA A 750 47.10 -21.61 27.38
CA ALA A 750 47.72 -20.59 28.22
C ALA A 750 49.25 -20.59 28.12
N GLU A 751 49.85 -21.77 27.91
CA GLU A 751 51.31 -21.92 27.76
C GLU A 751 51.77 -21.53 26.34
N LYS A 752 51.05 -21.99 25.30
CA LYS A 752 51.35 -21.69 23.90
C LYS A 752 51.28 -20.20 23.59
N GLU A 753 52.28 -19.68 22.85
CA GLU A 753 52.18 -18.35 22.29
C GLU A 753 51.08 -18.29 21.24
N GLY A 754 50.19 -17.31 21.34
CA GLY A 754 49.05 -17.16 20.45
C GLY A 754 48.05 -16.10 20.90
N LEU A 755 46.94 -16.00 20.16
CA LEU A 755 45.88 -15.04 20.43
C LEU A 755 45.24 -15.28 21.80
N PHE A 756 45.03 -16.53 22.20
CA PHE A 756 44.42 -16.87 23.49
C PHE A 756 45.20 -16.30 24.67
N LYS A 757 46.51 -16.59 24.74
CA LYS A 757 47.42 -16.07 25.77
C LYS A 757 47.40 -14.54 25.83
N THR A 758 47.36 -13.89 24.66
CA THR A 758 47.26 -12.42 24.57
C THR A 758 45.93 -11.90 25.12
N LEU A 759 44.81 -12.59 24.89
CA LEU A 759 43.49 -12.23 25.42
C LEU A 759 43.43 -12.40 26.94
N VAL A 760 43.94 -13.53 27.46
CA VAL A 760 44.01 -13.81 28.90
C VAL A 760 44.86 -12.77 29.63
N GLN A 761 46.05 -12.44 29.12
CA GLN A 761 46.91 -11.42 29.72
C GLN A 761 46.27 -10.02 29.74
N LYS A 762 45.46 -9.68 28.73
CA LYS A 762 44.71 -8.42 28.69
C LYS A 762 43.57 -8.41 29.70
N GLN A 763 42.87 -9.52 29.88
CA GLN A 763 41.81 -9.65 30.88
C GLN A 763 42.35 -9.55 32.31
N LEU A 764 43.43 -10.27 32.63
CA LEU A 764 44.06 -10.22 33.95
C LEU A 764 44.49 -8.79 34.32
N LYS A 765 45.08 -8.05 33.37
CA LYS A 765 45.40 -6.63 33.58
C LYS A 765 44.16 -5.77 33.82
N ASN A 766 43.07 -5.99 33.06
CA ASN A 766 41.85 -5.23 33.24
C ASN A 766 41.16 -5.52 34.58
N ASP A 767 41.17 -6.76 35.06
CA ASP A 767 40.62 -7.11 36.37
C ASP A 767 41.50 -6.55 37.52
N GLU A 768 42.83 -6.54 37.39
CA GLU A 768 43.75 -5.89 38.36
C GLU A 768 43.54 -4.36 38.47
N PHE A 769 43.29 -3.68 37.34
CA PHE A 769 43.00 -2.24 37.34
C PHE A 769 41.64 -1.89 37.97
N VAL A 770 40.66 -2.80 37.94
CA VAL A 770 39.35 -2.60 38.58
C VAL A 770 39.48 -2.76 40.10
N ASP A 771 40.22 -3.74 40.60
CA ASP A 771 40.44 -3.97 42.04
C ASP A 771 41.34 -2.90 42.71
N GLU A 772 42.31 -2.32 42.00
CA GLU A 772 43.08 -1.17 42.51
C GLU A 772 42.23 0.12 42.62
N SER A 773 41.26 0.30 41.73
CA SER A 773 40.39 1.49 41.74
C SER A 773 39.34 1.46 42.87
N THR A 774 38.79 0.28 43.19
CA THR A 774 37.85 0.09 44.30
C THR A 774 38.52 0.10 45.68
N SER A 775 39.79 -0.31 45.77
CA SER A 775 40.57 -0.21 47.02
C SER A 775 41.10 1.21 47.28
N ALA A 776 41.38 2.00 46.24
CA ALA A 776 41.82 3.40 46.37
C ALA A 776 40.69 4.39 46.72
N GLU A 777 39.43 4.08 46.41
CA GLU A 777 38.28 4.94 46.74
C GLU A 777 37.86 4.89 48.23
N ALA A 778 38.35 3.91 49.01
CA ALA A 778 38.05 3.82 50.44
C ALA A 778 38.89 4.76 51.34
N THR A 779 39.87 5.52 50.81
CA THR A 779 40.77 6.35 51.66
C THR A 779 41.11 7.75 51.16
N SER A 780 40.39 8.34 50.21
CA SER A 780 40.74 9.70 49.74
C SER A 780 39.53 10.54 49.33
N GLY A 781 38.94 11.24 50.30
CA GLY A 781 38.04 12.36 50.02
C GLY A 781 38.84 13.61 49.63
N ARG A 782 39.03 13.89 48.33
CA ARG A 782 39.15 15.27 47.83
C ARG A 782 39.05 15.42 46.31
N ARG A 783 38.06 16.24 45.91
CA ARG A 783 37.84 16.93 44.61
C ARG A 783 39.01 16.91 43.61
N ARG A 784 38.76 16.35 42.42
CA ARG A 784 39.34 16.84 41.14
C ARG A 784 38.31 16.78 40.00
N GLN A 785 38.39 17.78 39.13
CA GLN A 785 37.60 17.98 37.91
C GLN A 785 37.95 16.94 36.83
N PRO A 786 37.04 16.58 35.91
CA PRO A 786 37.37 15.69 34.80
C PRO A 786 37.81 16.48 33.55
N SER A 787 39.03 16.20 33.08
CA SER A 787 39.44 16.37 31.68
C SER A 787 38.96 15.19 30.87
N CYS A 788 38.15 15.43 29.83
CA CYS A 788 37.55 14.39 29.00
C CYS A 788 38.44 14.06 27.78
N SER A 789 38.91 12.82 27.70
CA SER A 789 39.34 12.14 26.47
C SER A 789 38.57 10.82 26.37
N GLN A 790 37.68 10.68 25.39
CA GLN A 790 36.97 9.45 25.04
C GLN A 790 36.91 9.34 23.52
N SER A 791 37.73 8.49 22.88
CA SER A 791 37.38 7.14 22.41
C SER A 791 35.88 6.86 22.26
N MET A 792 35.41 6.83 21.02
CA MET A 792 34.07 6.43 20.63
C MET A 792 33.88 4.92 20.81
N THR A 793 33.02 4.54 21.76
CA THR A 793 32.31 3.27 21.78
C THR A 793 30.82 3.59 21.72
N GLN A 794 30.16 3.16 20.64
CA GLN A 794 28.72 3.34 20.42
C GLN A 794 27.94 2.32 21.27
N SER A 795 27.33 2.80 22.34
CA SER A 795 26.01 2.35 22.79
C SER A 795 25.14 3.60 22.88
N PHE A 796 23.89 3.56 22.38
CA PHE A 796 22.76 4.41 22.78
C PHE A 796 21.65 4.33 21.73
N LEU A 797 20.62 3.52 22.02
CA LEU A 797 19.25 3.75 21.57
C LEU A 797 18.33 3.51 22.76
N GLY A 798 17.82 4.61 23.31
CA GLY A 798 16.96 4.61 24.48
C GLY A 798 16.52 6.01 24.85
N THR A 799 15.69 6.64 24.02
CA THR A 799 14.82 7.73 24.47
C THR A 799 13.44 7.64 23.80
N SER A 800 12.47 7.34 24.65
CA SER A 800 11.09 7.81 24.66
C SER A 800 10.83 9.08 23.84
N PHE A 801 9.86 9.00 22.92
CA PHE A 801 8.99 10.14 22.63
C PHE A 801 7.55 9.73 22.91
N ALA A 802 7.06 10.29 24.01
CA ALA A 802 5.66 10.30 24.38
C ALA A 802 4.83 11.10 23.38
N SER A 803 3.56 10.69 23.32
CA SER A 803 2.41 11.36 22.73
C SER A 803 2.47 12.89 22.73
N VAL A 804 2.36 13.49 21.55
CA VAL A 804 1.85 14.86 21.39
C VAL A 804 0.48 14.73 20.75
N GLY A 805 -0.53 15.17 21.49
CA GLY A 805 -1.93 15.09 21.13
C GLY A 805 -2.26 15.95 19.91
N SER A 806 -3.06 15.39 19.02
CA SER A 806 -3.76 16.09 17.96
C SER A 806 -4.94 16.87 18.55
N TYR A 807 -4.80 18.19 18.60
CA TYR A 807 -5.91 19.13 18.46
C TYR A 807 -5.82 19.77 17.07
N ILE A 808 -7.01 19.94 16.47
CA ILE A 808 -7.36 20.41 15.12
C ILE A 808 -7.51 19.27 14.10
#